data_AF-A0A3D3DHH0-F1
#
_entry.id   AF-A0A3D3DHH0-F1
#
_cell.length_a   1.000
_cell.length_b   1.000
_cell.length_c   1.000
_cell.angle_alpha   90.00
_cell.angle_beta   90.00
_cell.angle_gamma   90.00
#
_symmetry.space_group_name_H-M   'P 1'
#
loop_
_entity.id
_entity.type
_entity.pdbx_description
1 polymer ?
#
loop_
_entity_poly.entity_id
_entity_poly.type
_entity_poly.pdbx_seq_one_letter_code
_entity_poly.pdbx_strand_id
1 'polypeptide(L)'
;MAIAIPFFFAGICISLAISKLPEKVNKIYFGDLGGAAVGCISFLVLANYISLSHLLIIPPLLSFLASFLFSLKLKNKSSAIYIVGIFIFIILFGGAESFYSFPVNPYKSLFTLLRYPNSRIMDRQENSFARLEVVESEGVKYAPGLSLNFSGEIPEQLGMVTDGDGLSVITRLEGEYDLEGLKKIKFSDYISSALGFHLVRETENQEKILIIGPGGGLDVLGGIYNEAGEIWGIEMNPDVKILMQNNYADYSGNIYNRKGIKILTGEGRSVLKGLAQKFDLIQISLIGSSNTASGGFYSISENYLYTVEGFIDFWQHLSEGGKLSITRWLKFPPREIVRLCSISLEALSRMGIEKPENHLALIRSWGTSTLILSKEEIGEEEIRIIKDFCDKRNFDTVYFPGIREEDANINHVLKESYYYQEIEQLVNSFKEGELKDFYDSYFFNVSAVTDNQPYFFYTLKWRNIPMIIKSTANWQPLIEWGNLIIFATFVQGIIFSIIFIFLPLILKRFPVTKKGVKIPFLLYFASLGLGYMLLEISFIQKFILYLTNPSYSTSIIIFSFLFFSGLGSFYSKKIERNYIESLKIIILSLCAILLSYQIVLPYVFNITLKYSLLVRIFITVGLIFPLGFLMGMPFPLGIRLVSSIDQGKGKGLIPWLWATNSFCSIIASVSAVIIALFFGFKVVAYLAVFIYLLGFFKLQSGHK
;
A
#
# COMPACT_ATOMS: atom_id res chain seq x y z
N MET A 1 -5.61 -9.14 20.60
CA MET A 1 -6.69 -9.86 21.35
C MET A 1 -7.70 -8.93 22.01
N ALA A 2 -7.31 -7.80 22.60
CA ALA A 2 -8.25 -6.90 23.32
C ALA A 2 -9.48 -6.45 22.49
N ILE A 3 -9.31 -6.22 21.18
CA ILE A 3 -10.38 -5.79 20.28
C ILE A 3 -11.41 -6.92 20.00
N ALA A 4 -11.04 -8.21 20.14
CA ALA A 4 -11.94 -9.32 19.81
C ALA A 4 -13.19 -9.37 20.72
N ILE A 5 -13.05 -8.92 21.98
CA ILE A 5 -14.14 -8.96 22.96
C ILE A 5 -15.28 -7.98 22.57
N PRO A 6 -15.03 -6.68 22.32
CA PRO A 6 -16.06 -5.78 21.80
C PRO A 6 -16.74 -6.27 20.53
N PHE A 7 -15.97 -6.77 19.55
CA PHE A 7 -16.52 -7.30 18.30
C PHE A 7 -17.38 -8.54 18.51
N PHE A 8 -17.04 -9.40 19.46
CA PHE A 8 -17.86 -10.56 19.83
C PHE A 8 -19.25 -10.13 20.33
N PHE A 9 -19.31 -9.15 21.24
CA PHE A 9 -20.59 -8.65 21.76
C PHE A 9 -21.41 -7.91 20.69
N ALA A 10 -20.76 -7.08 19.87
CA ALA A 10 -21.42 -6.42 18.74
C ALA A 10 -22.02 -7.44 17.75
N GLY A 11 -21.26 -8.47 17.40
CA GLY A 11 -21.70 -9.56 16.54
C GLY A 11 -22.88 -10.35 17.12
N ILE A 12 -22.92 -10.58 18.43
CA ILE A 12 -24.07 -11.19 19.11
C ILE A 12 -25.32 -10.30 18.97
N CYS A 13 -25.20 -9.01 19.24
CA CYS A 13 -26.33 -8.08 19.14
C CYS A 13 -26.95 -8.07 17.73
N ILE A 14 -26.12 -7.98 16.70
CA ILE A 14 -26.56 -7.98 15.30
C ILE A 14 -27.18 -9.33 14.91
N SER A 15 -26.51 -10.43 15.25
CA SER A 15 -26.98 -11.80 14.95
C SER A 15 -28.33 -12.09 15.60
N LEU A 16 -28.53 -11.69 16.86
CA LEU A 16 -29.81 -11.81 17.56
C LEU A 16 -30.90 -10.95 16.90
N ALA A 17 -30.58 -9.72 16.50
CA ALA A 17 -31.53 -8.84 15.83
C ALA A 17 -32.01 -9.43 14.50
N ILE A 18 -31.08 -9.89 13.65
CA ILE A 18 -31.39 -10.51 12.36
C ILE A 18 -32.21 -11.80 12.55
N SER A 19 -31.84 -12.63 13.53
CA SER A 19 -32.50 -13.92 13.79
C SER A 19 -33.91 -13.78 14.36
N LYS A 20 -34.16 -12.76 15.20
CA LYS A 20 -35.47 -12.52 15.80
C LYS A 20 -36.40 -11.70 14.91
N LEU A 21 -35.86 -10.86 14.02
CA LEU A 21 -36.63 -9.96 13.16
C LEU A 21 -36.24 -10.09 11.68
N PRO A 22 -36.33 -11.30 11.08
CA PRO A 22 -35.90 -11.52 9.69
C PRO A 22 -36.69 -10.69 8.68
N GLU A 23 -37.96 -10.38 8.95
CA GLU A 23 -38.79 -9.51 8.10
C GLU A 23 -38.31 -8.06 8.06
N LYS A 24 -37.51 -7.63 9.04
CA LYS A 24 -36.92 -6.30 9.14
C LYS A 24 -35.42 -6.30 8.84
N VAL A 25 -34.87 -7.40 8.32
CA VAL A 25 -33.43 -7.56 8.03
C VAL A 25 -32.89 -6.43 7.16
N ASN A 26 -33.69 -5.92 6.22
CA ASN A 26 -33.34 -4.79 5.37
C ASN A 26 -33.04 -3.50 6.15
N LYS A 27 -33.76 -3.24 7.25
CA LYS A 27 -33.53 -2.06 8.10
C LYS A 27 -32.39 -2.27 9.06
N ILE A 28 -32.26 -3.49 9.60
CA ILE A 28 -31.19 -3.85 10.54
C ILE A 28 -29.85 -3.77 9.82
N TYR A 29 -29.75 -4.39 8.64
CA TYR A 29 -28.54 -4.39 7.82
C TYR A 29 -28.23 -2.99 7.26
N PHE A 30 -29.23 -2.19 6.89
CA PHE A 30 -29.03 -0.77 6.57
C PHE A 30 -28.41 0.02 7.72
N GLY A 31 -28.92 -0.15 8.95
CA GLY A 31 -28.39 0.55 10.12
C GLY A 31 -26.97 0.12 10.48
N ASP A 32 -26.67 -1.17 10.38
CA ASP A 32 -25.33 -1.74 10.61
C ASP A 32 -24.30 -1.19 9.61
N LEU A 33 -24.55 -1.38 8.32
CA LEU A 33 -23.66 -0.88 7.26
C LEU A 33 -23.57 0.65 7.24
N GLY A 34 -24.68 1.34 7.47
CA GLY A 34 -24.71 2.80 7.53
C GLY A 34 -23.90 3.36 8.70
N GLY A 35 -24.00 2.74 9.88
CA GLY A 35 -23.18 3.10 11.05
C GLY A 35 -21.69 2.86 10.81
N ALA A 36 -21.35 1.71 10.23
CA ALA A 36 -19.97 1.40 9.86
C ALA A 36 -19.41 2.40 8.81
N ALA A 37 -20.21 2.76 7.80
CA ALA A 37 -19.83 3.76 6.81
C ALA A 37 -19.54 5.14 7.44
N VAL A 38 -20.40 5.61 8.35
CA VAL A 38 -20.16 6.87 9.10
C VAL A 38 -18.86 6.78 9.90
N GLY A 39 -18.56 5.62 10.49
CA GLY A 39 -17.30 5.36 11.19
C GLY A 39 -16.06 5.57 10.31
N CYS A 40 -16.09 5.07 9.07
CA CYS A 40 -14.98 5.22 8.11
C CYS A 40 -14.67 6.69 7.79
N ILE A 41 -15.67 7.51 7.47
CA ILE A 41 -15.46 8.94 7.19
C ILE A 41 -15.07 9.70 8.47
N SER A 42 -15.69 9.37 9.60
CA SER A 42 -15.41 10.04 10.86
C SER A 42 -13.95 9.86 11.27
N PHE A 43 -13.39 8.65 11.10
CA PHE A 43 -11.97 8.40 11.30
C PHE A 43 -11.09 9.29 10.41
N LEU A 44 -11.39 9.33 9.10
CA LEU A 44 -10.60 10.10 8.14
C LEU A 44 -10.52 11.59 8.48
N VAL A 45 -11.62 12.16 8.98
CA VAL A 45 -11.70 13.58 9.36
C VAL A 45 -11.04 13.80 10.73
N LEU A 46 -11.42 13.02 11.74
CA LEU A 46 -11.00 13.25 13.13
C LEU A 46 -9.51 12.96 13.35
N ALA A 47 -8.92 12.03 12.59
CA ALA A 47 -7.50 11.70 12.69
C ALA A 47 -6.56 12.84 12.27
N ASN A 48 -7.05 13.91 11.64
CA ASN A 48 -6.22 15.10 11.35
C ASN A 48 -6.28 16.16 12.47
N TYR A 49 -7.13 15.97 13.49
CA TYR A 49 -7.33 16.95 14.58
C TYR A 49 -7.10 16.36 15.97
N ILE A 50 -7.22 15.04 16.10
CA ILE A 50 -7.15 14.31 17.36
C ILE A 50 -6.13 13.21 17.19
N SER A 51 -5.26 13.02 18.19
CA SER A 51 -4.25 11.96 18.14
C SER A 51 -4.88 10.57 18.03
N LEU A 52 -4.20 9.65 17.37
CA LEU A 52 -4.71 8.31 17.06
C LEU A 52 -5.07 7.53 18.33
N SER A 53 -4.34 7.74 19.43
CA SER A 53 -4.66 7.13 20.72
C SER A 53 -5.99 7.63 21.30
N HIS A 54 -6.30 8.92 21.17
CA HIS A 54 -7.56 9.49 21.67
C HIS A 54 -8.77 9.03 20.85
N LEU A 55 -8.59 8.73 19.55
CA LEU A 55 -9.67 8.19 18.72
C LEU A 55 -10.22 6.85 19.24
N LEU A 56 -9.42 6.07 19.96
CA LEU A 56 -9.83 4.79 20.54
C LEU A 56 -10.89 4.93 21.65
N ILE A 57 -11.06 6.13 22.19
CA ILE A 57 -12.05 6.46 23.21
C ILE A 57 -13.46 6.58 22.60
N ILE A 58 -13.54 6.91 21.30
CA ILE A 58 -14.81 7.21 20.62
C ILE A 58 -15.73 5.97 20.50
N PRO A 59 -15.28 4.77 20.04
CA PRO A 59 -16.19 3.63 19.89
C PRO A 59 -16.85 3.14 21.19
N PRO A 60 -16.14 3.04 22.33
CA PRO A 60 -16.77 2.76 23.61
C PRO A 60 -17.81 3.84 24.02
N LEU A 61 -17.50 5.12 23.81
CA LEU A 61 -18.42 6.22 24.11
C LEU A 61 -19.73 6.09 23.30
N LEU A 62 -19.61 5.78 22.01
CA LEU A 62 -20.77 5.53 21.13
C LEU A 62 -21.56 4.28 21.58
N SER A 63 -20.88 3.26 22.10
CA SER A 63 -21.53 2.05 22.63
C SER A 63 -22.33 2.35 23.91
N PHE A 64 -21.80 3.19 24.79
CA PHE A 64 -22.54 3.68 25.96
C PHE A 64 -23.74 4.54 25.55
N LEU A 65 -23.56 5.46 24.58
CA LEU A 65 -24.64 6.28 24.06
C LEU A 65 -25.76 5.44 23.44
N ALA A 66 -25.40 4.44 22.63
CA ALA A 66 -26.36 3.50 22.06
C ALA A 66 -27.13 2.76 23.16
N SER A 67 -26.43 2.24 24.17
CA SER A 67 -27.05 1.54 25.32
C SER A 67 -28.01 2.45 26.09
N PHE A 68 -27.63 3.71 26.31
CA PHE A 68 -28.48 4.73 26.92
C PHE A 68 -29.76 4.97 26.10
N LEU A 69 -29.64 5.19 24.79
CA LEU A 69 -30.80 5.41 23.90
C LEU A 69 -31.76 4.20 23.89
N PHE A 70 -31.22 2.98 23.90
CA PHE A 70 -32.04 1.76 24.05
C PHE A 70 -32.75 1.70 25.41
N SER A 71 -32.07 2.08 26.50
CA SER A 71 -32.65 2.07 27.85
C SER A 71 -33.84 3.03 27.98
N LEU A 72 -33.76 4.20 27.35
CA LEU A 72 -34.85 5.19 27.31
C LEU A 72 -36.10 4.60 26.63
N LYS A 73 -35.91 3.94 25.49
CA LYS A 73 -37.00 3.31 24.74
C LYS A 73 -37.66 2.17 25.53
N LEU A 74 -36.88 1.44 26.30
CA LEU A 74 -37.36 0.36 27.18
C LEU A 74 -37.95 0.88 28.50
N LYS A 75 -37.91 2.19 28.76
CA LYS A 75 -38.31 2.82 30.04
C LYS A 75 -37.61 2.17 31.25
N ASN A 76 -36.38 1.70 31.07
CA ASN A 76 -35.62 1.03 32.12
C ASN A 76 -34.96 2.06 33.06
N LYS A 77 -35.04 1.85 34.37
CA LYS A 77 -34.37 2.71 35.39
C LYS A 77 -32.83 2.68 35.29
N SER A 78 -32.25 1.74 34.54
CA SER A 78 -30.81 1.65 34.27
C SER A 78 -30.27 2.80 33.39
N SER A 79 -31.10 3.70 32.87
CA SER A 79 -30.65 4.87 32.09
C SER A 79 -29.65 5.75 32.85
N ALA A 80 -29.84 5.91 34.17
CA ALA A 80 -28.92 6.63 35.03
C ALA A 80 -27.53 5.97 35.11
N ILE A 81 -27.47 4.63 35.07
CA ILE A 81 -26.20 3.87 35.11
C ILE A 81 -25.38 4.16 33.85
N TYR A 82 -26.03 4.23 32.68
CA TYR A 82 -25.32 4.53 31.43
C TYR A 82 -24.83 5.98 31.38
N ILE A 83 -25.61 6.96 31.88
CA ILE A 83 -25.16 8.35 32.00
C ILE A 83 -23.95 8.46 32.93
N VAL A 84 -24.04 7.86 34.12
CA VAL A 84 -22.93 7.84 35.08
C VAL A 84 -21.72 7.12 34.48
N GLY A 85 -21.92 6.03 33.75
CA GLY A 85 -20.88 5.31 33.02
C GLY A 85 -20.18 6.17 31.97
N ILE A 86 -20.94 6.95 31.18
CA ILE A 86 -20.39 7.91 30.21
C ILE A 86 -19.54 8.96 30.93
N PHE A 87 -20.04 9.52 32.03
CA PHE A 87 -19.33 10.57 32.77
C PHE A 87 -18.03 10.04 33.40
N ILE A 88 -18.08 8.87 34.04
CA ILE A 88 -16.88 8.20 34.58
C ILE A 88 -15.89 7.88 33.46
N PHE A 89 -16.36 7.38 32.31
CA PHE A 89 -15.51 7.05 31.17
C PHE A 89 -14.80 8.30 30.63
N ILE A 90 -15.52 9.40 30.45
CA ILE A 90 -14.92 10.67 30.01
C ILE A 90 -13.89 11.17 31.02
N ILE A 91 -14.17 11.09 32.33
CA ILE A 91 -13.21 11.51 33.37
C ILE A 91 -11.95 10.62 33.36
N LEU A 92 -12.10 9.30 33.31
CA LEU A 92 -10.98 8.37 33.35
C LEU A 92 -10.08 8.47 32.11
N PHE A 93 -10.68 8.63 30.94
CA PHE A 93 -9.93 8.60 29.67
C PHE A 93 -9.62 9.99 29.11
N GLY A 94 -10.28 11.05 29.59
CA GLY A 94 -10.05 12.43 29.17
C GLY A 94 -8.82 13.11 29.78
N GLY A 95 -8.24 12.56 30.85
CA GLY A 95 -7.11 13.18 31.58
C GLY A 95 -5.87 12.33 31.79
N ALA A 96 -5.84 11.08 31.34
CA ALA A 96 -4.77 10.14 31.66
C ALA A 96 -4.17 9.49 30.41
N GLU A 97 -3.27 10.21 29.73
CA GLU A 97 -2.53 9.72 28.56
C GLU A 97 -1.75 8.42 28.82
N SER A 98 -1.40 8.16 30.09
CA SER A 98 -0.67 6.96 30.52
C SER A 98 -1.42 5.65 30.29
N PHE A 99 -2.75 5.64 30.19
CA PHE A 99 -3.53 4.41 29.99
C PHE A 99 -3.61 3.94 28.53
N TYR A 100 -3.25 4.79 27.56
CA TYR A 100 -3.41 4.52 26.13
C TYR A 100 -2.20 4.96 25.28
N SER A 101 -1.04 5.14 25.92
CA SER A 101 0.23 5.26 25.21
C SER A 101 0.68 3.88 24.73
N PHE A 102 1.02 3.79 23.44
CA PHE A 102 1.51 2.55 22.84
C PHE A 102 3.04 2.50 22.95
N PRO A 103 3.64 1.44 23.51
CA PRO A 103 5.08 1.30 23.52
C PRO A 103 5.61 1.20 22.09
N VAL A 104 6.76 1.81 21.84
CA VAL A 104 7.46 1.68 20.56
C VAL A 104 7.89 0.22 20.40
N ASN A 105 7.59 -0.38 19.25
CA ASN A 105 7.99 -1.75 18.97
C ASN A 105 9.52 -1.87 18.97
N PRO A 106 10.13 -2.82 19.72
CA PRO A 106 11.59 -2.97 19.81
C PRO A 106 12.31 -3.22 18.49
N TYR A 107 11.60 -3.71 17.47
CA TYR A 107 12.16 -3.98 16.14
C TYR A 107 12.17 -2.78 15.20
N LYS A 108 11.64 -1.62 15.63
CA LYS A 108 11.56 -0.41 14.82
C LYS A 108 12.77 0.49 15.01
N SER A 109 13.17 1.20 13.94
CA SER A 109 14.32 2.12 13.96
C SER A 109 14.25 3.15 15.09
N LEU A 110 13.07 3.70 15.39
CA LEU A 110 12.86 4.63 16.50
C LEU A 110 13.32 4.06 17.84
N PHE A 111 12.97 2.80 18.13
CA PHE A 111 13.39 2.18 19.38
C PHE A 111 14.91 2.11 19.48
N THR A 112 15.59 1.75 18.38
CA THR A 112 17.05 1.72 18.32
C THR A 112 17.68 3.10 18.51
N LEU A 113 17.13 4.14 17.88
CA LEU A 113 17.62 5.51 18.02
C LEU A 113 17.47 6.05 19.45
N LEU A 114 16.39 5.68 20.14
CA LEU A 114 16.11 6.07 21.52
C LEU A 114 16.96 5.32 22.57
N ARG A 115 17.78 4.34 22.15
CA ARG A 115 18.73 3.65 23.04
C ARG A 115 20.06 4.39 23.20
N TYR A 116 20.37 5.33 22.31
CA TYR A 116 21.57 6.15 22.45
C TYR A 116 21.42 7.11 23.65
N PRO A 117 22.50 7.42 24.38
CA PRO A 117 22.48 8.41 25.45
C PRO A 117 21.93 9.75 24.95
N ASN A 118 21.22 10.47 25.82
CA ASN A 118 20.66 11.81 25.54
C ASN A 118 19.67 11.88 24.36
N SER A 119 19.23 10.75 23.81
CA SER A 119 18.26 10.73 22.72
C SER A 119 16.87 11.16 23.19
N ARG A 120 16.18 11.97 22.38
CA ARG A 120 14.83 12.45 22.67
C ARG A 120 14.01 12.66 21.41
N ILE A 121 12.69 12.46 21.55
CA ILE A 121 11.72 12.85 20.53
C ILE A 121 11.50 14.35 20.65
N MET A 122 11.82 15.09 19.60
CA MET A 122 11.75 16.55 19.53
C MET A 122 10.38 17.04 19.10
N ASP A 123 9.76 16.36 18.14
CA ASP A 123 8.45 16.68 17.61
C ASP A 123 7.71 15.39 17.24
N ARG A 124 6.38 15.41 17.37
CA ARG A 124 5.49 14.32 16.99
C ARG A 124 4.26 14.92 16.32
N GLN A 125 4.06 14.55 15.05
CA GLN A 125 2.88 14.88 14.28
C GLN A 125 2.11 13.58 13.97
N GLU A 126 0.78 13.62 14.05
CA GLU A 126 -0.08 12.49 13.73
C GLU A 126 -1.19 12.95 12.81
N ASN A 127 -1.42 12.20 11.75
CA ASN A 127 -2.53 12.44 10.84
C ASN A 127 -3.17 11.11 10.40
N SER A 128 -4.13 11.19 9.47
CA SER A 128 -4.80 10.02 8.90
C SER A 128 -3.90 9.09 8.07
N PHE A 129 -2.67 9.51 7.75
CA PHE A 129 -1.70 8.75 6.96
C PHE A 129 -0.71 8.00 7.83
N ALA A 130 -0.07 8.68 8.79
CA ALA A 130 1.00 8.14 9.58
C ALA A 130 1.25 8.97 10.86
N ARG A 131 2.04 8.39 11.77
CA ARG A 131 2.72 9.10 12.86
C ARG A 131 4.12 9.49 12.40
N LEU A 132 4.45 10.78 12.41
CA LEU A 132 5.77 11.30 12.10
C LEU A 132 6.46 11.74 13.39
N GLU A 133 7.69 11.30 13.61
CA GLU A 133 8.47 11.66 14.80
C GLU A 133 9.86 12.17 14.38
N VAL A 134 10.24 13.34 14.89
CA VAL A 134 11.59 13.88 14.76
C VAL A 134 12.38 13.58 16.02
N VAL A 135 13.57 13.03 15.87
CA VAL A 135 14.39 12.47 16.95
C VAL A 135 15.78 13.08 16.90
N GLU A 136 16.21 13.61 18.03
CA GLU A 136 17.60 13.97 18.28
C GLU A 136 18.28 12.76 18.93
N SER A 137 19.36 12.26 18.31
CA SER A 137 20.12 11.12 18.82
C SER A 137 21.49 11.07 18.17
N GLU A 138 22.53 10.79 18.96
CA GLU A 138 23.91 10.58 18.46
C GLU A 138 24.01 9.41 17.47
N GLY A 139 23.02 8.51 17.48
CA GLY A 139 22.91 7.40 16.53
C GLY A 139 22.41 7.81 15.14
N VAL A 140 21.96 9.05 14.94
CA VAL A 140 21.50 9.54 13.64
C VAL A 140 22.71 9.88 12.78
N LYS A 141 23.08 8.94 11.90
CA LYS A 141 24.04 9.15 10.83
C LYS A 141 23.51 8.52 9.56
N TYR A 142 23.10 9.34 8.61
CA TYR A 142 22.44 8.90 7.39
C TYR A 142 23.11 9.51 6.16
N ALA A 143 23.87 8.65 5.47
CA ALA A 143 24.46 8.91 4.16
C ALA A 143 24.52 7.56 3.41
N PRO A 144 23.42 7.13 2.79
CA PRO A 144 23.25 5.76 2.31
C PRO A 144 24.23 5.43 1.18
N GLY A 145 25.12 4.46 1.43
CA GLY A 145 26.14 4.07 0.46
C GLY A 145 27.22 5.12 0.24
N LEU A 146 27.48 5.98 1.24
CA LEU A 146 28.55 6.98 1.20
C LEU A 146 29.88 6.35 0.82
N SER A 147 30.53 6.92 -0.19
CA SER A 147 31.83 6.50 -0.69
C SER A 147 32.87 6.37 0.42
N LEU A 148 33.65 5.29 0.36
CA LEU A 148 34.80 5.10 1.24
C LEU A 148 35.94 6.09 0.96
N ASN A 149 35.90 6.80 -0.16
CA ASN A 149 36.85 7.87 -0.51
C ASN A 149 36.43 9.24 0.06
N PHE A 150 35.28 9.33 0.75
CA PHE A 150 34.86 10.57 1.39
C PHE A 150 35.59 10.77 2.72
N SER A 151 36.34 11.87 2.83
CA SER A 151 37.13 12.24 4.02
C SER A 151 36.57 13.44 4.78
N GLY A 152 35.42 13.99 4.35
CA GLY A 152 34.77 15.08 5.04
C GLY A 152 33.95 14.64 6.24
N GLU A 153 33.40 15.61 6.97
CA GLU A 153 32.44 15.35 8.05
C GLU A 153 31.01 15.45 7.54
N ILE A 154 30.14 14.58 8.05
CA ILE A 154 28.70 14.70 7.85
C ILE A 154 28.20 15.70 8.90
N PRO A 155 27.48 16.77 8.52
CA PRO A 155 26.91 17.70 9.48
C PRO A 155 25.95 17.00 10.45
N GLU A 156 25.66 17.64 11.57
CA GLU A 156 24.68 17.15 12.54
C GLU A 156 23.32 16.86 11.87
N GLN A 157 22.69 15.74 12.23
CA GLN A 157 21.44 15.30 11.63
C GLN A 157 20.39 15.01 12.69
N LEU A 158 19.16 15.48 12.45
CA LEU A 158 17.98 15.00 13.17
C LEU A 158 17.36 13.85 12.39
N GLY A 159 16.98 12.78 13.09
CA GLY A 159 16.28 11.66 12.49
C GLY A 159 14.80 11.99 12.33
N MET A 160 14.21 11.61 11.21
CA MET A 160 12.78 11.71 10.95
C MET A 160 12.26 10.32 10.59
N VAL A 161 11.33 9.79 11.39
CA VAL A 161 10.79 8.44 11.22
C VAL A 161 9.28 8.48 11.04
N THR A 162 8.78 7.64 10.14
CA THR A 162 7.35 7.46 9.86
C THR A 162 6.89 6.14 10.45
N ASP A 163 5.86 6.18 11.28
CA ASP A 163 5.39 5.08 12.13
C ASP A 163 6.52 4.41 12.92
N GLY A 164 7.51 5.19 13.36
CA GLY A 164 8.67 4.71 14.11
C GLY A 164 9.74 4.00 13.26
N ASP A 165 9.62 3.98 11.93
CA ASP A 165 10.62 3.40 11.05
C ASP A 165 10.88 4.28 9.81
N GLY A 166 11.63 3.81 8.81
CA GLY A 166 11.81 4.55 7.55
C GLY A 166 12.61 5.84 7.73
N LEU A 167 13.78 5.74 8.37
CA LEU A 167 14.63 6.88 8.69
C LEU A 167 14.95 7.74 7.46
N SER A 168 14.51 9.00 7.52
CA SER A 168 15.02 10.14 6.77
C SER A 168 15.75 11.08 7.72
N VAL A 169 16.48 12.07 7.22
CA VAL A 169 17.24 13.00 8.07
C VAL A 169 17.11 14.43 7.65
N ILE A 170 17.02 15.31 8.63
CA ILE A 170 17.16 16.76 8.46
C ILE A 170 18.63 17.08 8.76
N THR A 171 19.37 17.50 7.75
CA THR A 171 20.80 17.86 7.92
C THR A 171 20.91 19.31 8.35
N ARG A 172 21.70 19.56 9.40
CA ARG A 172 21.93 20.90 9.94
C ARG A 172 22.73 21.75 8.95
N LEU A 173 22.21 22.92 8.61
CA LEU A 173 22.89 23.89 7.76
C LEU A 173 22.73 25.29 8.33
N GLU A 174 23.84 26.01 8.43
CA GLU A 174 23.87 27.37 8.97
C GLU A 174 23.77 28.38 7.82
N GLY A 175 22.71 29.19 7.81
CA GLY A 175 22.53 30.29 6.86
C GLY A 175 22.03 29.90 5.47
N GLU A 176 21.33 30.82 4.81
CA GLU A 176 20.76 30.64 3.46
C GLU A 176 21.80 30.82 2.34
N TYR A 177 22.88 31.57 2.59
CA TYR A 177 23.90 31.98 1.61
C TYR A 177 25.33 31.55 1.96
N ASP A 178 25.49 30.61 2.88
CA ASP A 178 26.81 30.21 3.35
C ASP A 178 27.54 29.31 2.32
N LEU A 179 28.57 29.87 1.67
CA LEU A 179 29.49 29.13 0.79
C LEU A 179 30.28 28.05 1.56
N GLU A 180 30.49 28.21 2.87
CA GLU A 180 31.00 27.12 3.73
C GLU A 180 29.94 26.02 3.91
N GLY A 181 28.66 26.39 3.94
CA GLY A 181 27.52 25.48 3.94
C GLY A 181 27.49 24.54 2.72
N LEU A 182 27.88 25.01 1.54
CA LEU A 182 28.04 24.15 0.34
C LEU A 182 29.18 23.12 0.51
N LYS A 183 30.29 23.49 1.16
CA LYS A 183 31.35 22.52 1.48
C LYS A 183 30.87 21.46 2.47
N LYS A 184 30.04 21.85 3.46
CA LYS A 184 29.49 20.96 4.48
C LYS A 184 28.55 19.90 3.89
N ILE A 185 27.86 20.19 2.78
CA ILE A 185 26.98 19.21 2.11
C ILE A 185 27.68 18.35 1.07
N LYS A 186 28.99 18.47 0.87
CA LYS A 186 29.76 17.67 -0.12
C LYS A 186 29.52 16.17 -0.03
N PHE A 187 29.18 15.62 1.14
CA PHE A 187 28.85 14.21 1.31
C PHE A 187 27.68 13.75 0.42
N SER A 188 26.72 14.64 0.09
CA SER A 188 25.58 14.32 -0.79
C SER A 188 25.99 14.06 -2.23
N ASP A 189 27.21 14.45 -2.63
CA ASP A 189 27.79 14.15 -3.93
C ASP A 189 28.59 12.84 -3.92
N TYR A 190 28.92 12.32 -2.74
CA TYR A 190 29.69 11.08 -2.54
C TYR A 190 28.78 9.88 -2.27
N ILE A 191 27.50 9.95 -2.61
CA ILE A 191 26.55 8.82 -2.60
C ILE A 191 26.17 8.45 -4.04
N SER A 192 25.75 7.21 -4.26
CA SER A 192 25.46 6.72 -5.62
C SER A 192 24.24 7.35 -6.30
N SER A 193 23.32 7.98 -5.54
CA SER A 193 22.21 8.73 -6.14
C SER A 193 22.67 10.01 -6.82
N ALA A 194 23.87 10.51 -6.51
CA ALA A 194 24.41 11.72 -7.10
C ALA A 194 24.71 11.60 -8.60
N LEU A 195 24.89 10.39 -9.14
CA LEU A 195 25.21 10.15 -10.56
C LEU A 195 24.23 10.85 -11.51
N GLY A 196 22.94 10.90 -11.16
CA GLY A 196 21.92 11.55 -11.97
C GLY A 196 22.25 13.01 -12.27
N PHE A 197 22.70 13.76 -11.26
CA PHE A 197 23.09 15.17 -11.41
C PHE A 197 24.32 15.36 -12.31
N HIS A 198 25.28 14.43 -12.30
CA HIS A 198 26.47 14.52 -13.14
C HIS A 198 26.18 14.23 -14.62
N LEU A 199 25.13 13.46 -14.91
CA LEU A 199 24.74 13.08 -16.27
C LEU A 199 23.87 14.13 -16.97
N VAL A 200 23.17 14.97 -16.22
CA VAL A 200 22.32 16.03 -16.79
C VAL A 200 23.00 17.38 -16.80
N ARG A 201 24.26 17.43 -16.34
CA ARG A 201 25.01 18.67 -16.15
C ARG A 201 25.37 19.31 -17.49
N GLU A 202 24.58 20.29 -17.93
CA GLU A 202 24.88 21.09 -19.12
C GLU A 202 25.38 22.49 -18.74
N THR A 203 26.47 22.94 -19.36
CA THR A 203 27.08 24.25 -19.09
C THR A 203 26.21 25.45 -19.47
N GLU A 204 25.14 25.26 -20.25
CA GLU A 204 24.37 26.35 -20.87
C GLU A 204 22.89 26.41 -20.43
N ASN A 205 22.33 25.36 -19.82
CA ASN A 205 20.91 25.29 -19.44
C ASN A 205 20.70 25.20 -17.93
N GLN A 206 19.65 25.88 -17.42
CA GLN A 206 19.19 25.67 -16.05
C GLN A 206 18.36 24.38 -15.95
N GLU A 207 19.00 23.31 -15.47
CA GLU A 207 18.40 21.99 -15.29
C GLU A 207 17.16 22.02 -14.39
N LYS A 208 16.12 21.30 -14.81
CA LYS A 208 14.90 21.08 -14.03
C LYS A 208 14.86 19.66 -13.49
N ILE A 209 14.89 19.55 -12.18
CA ILE A 209 14.98 18.29 -11.47
C ILE A 209 13.68 18.02 -10.71
N LEU A 210 13.18 16.80 -10.79
CA LEU A 210 12.08 16.31 -9.99
C LEU A 210 12.58 15.24 -9.02
N ILE A 211 12.41 15.47 -7.73
CA ILE A 211 12.68 14.51 -6.66
C ILE A 211 11.33 14.00 -6.14
N ILE A 212 11.07 12.70 -6.28
CA ILE A 212 9.91 12.07 -5.65
C ILE A 212 10.33 11.66 -4.23
N GLY A 213 9.53 12.00 -3.22
CA GLY A 213 9.78 11.70 -1.80
C GLY A 213 11.05 12.35 -1.24
N PRO A 214 11.19 13.69 -1.26
CA PRO A 214 12.40 14.37 -0.79
C PRO A 214 12.63 14.24 0.73
N GLY A 215 11.60 13.92 1.54
CA GLY A 215 11.75 13.60 2.96
C GLY A 215 12.36 14.75 3.78
N GLY A 216 13.45 14.47 4.50
CA GLY A 216 14.27 15.49 5.18
C GLY A 216 15.26 16.24 4.28
N GLY A 217 15.26 15.98 2.97
CA GLY A 217 15.90 16.81 1.95
C GLY A 217 17.25 16.33 1.41
N LEU A 218 17.67 15.08 1.65
CA LEU A 218 19.00 14.60 1.22
C LEU A 218 19.25 14.79 -0.30
N ASP A 219 18.29 14.39 -1.15
CA ASP A 219 18.43 14.57 -2.60
C ASP A 219 18.33 16.05 -3.01
N VAL A 220 17.61 16.87 -2.23
CA VAL A 220 17.57 18.33 -2.42
C VAL A 220 18.95 18.92 -2.16
N LEU A 221 19.66 18.45 -1.13
CA LEU A 221 21.06 18.83 -0.89
C LEU A 221 21.97 18.40 -2.06
N GLY A 222 21.75 17.19 -2.61
CA GLY A 222 22.44 16.73 -3.81
C GLY A 222 22.27 17.68 -4.99
N GLY A 223 21.04 18.12 -5.26
CA GLY A 223 20.75 19.09 -6.31
C GLY A 223 21.33 20.48 -6.04
N ILE A 224 21.27 20.97 -4.80
CA ILE A 224 21.88 22.25 -4.40
C ILE A 224 23.40 22.21 -4.58
N TYR A 225 24.07 21.14 -4.15
CA TYR A 225 25.51 20.99 -4.28
C TYR A 225 25.96 20.91 -5.75
N ASN A 226 25.14 20.29 -6.60
CA ASN A 226 25.39 20.20 -8.04
C ASN A 226 24.85 21.41 -8.83
N GLU A 227 24.46 22.49 -8.15
CA GLU A 227 24.04 23.76 -8.76
C GLU A 227 22.84 23.65 -9.72
N ALA A 228 21.92 22.72 -9.43
CA ALA A 228 20.70 22.54 -10.21
C ALA A 228 19.86 23.83 -10.28
N GLY A 229 19.34 24.15 -11.47
CA GLY A 229 18.62 25.40 -11.72
C GLY A 229 17.27 25.49 -11.02
N GLU A 230 16.45 24.44 -11.13
CA GLU A 230 15.12 24.35 -10.52
C GLU A 230 14.88 22.94 -9.95
N ILE A 231 14.49 22.83 -8.69
CA ILE A 231 14.24 21.56 -8.00
C ILE A 231 12.77 21.48 -7.58
N TRP A 232 12.06 20.50 -8.10
CA TRP A 232 10.70 20.15 -7.70
C TRP A 232 10.74 18.93 -6.78
N GLY A 233 10.04 19.00 -5.66
CA GLY A 233 9.85 17.86 -4.76
C GLY A 233 8.39 17.43 -4.75
N ILE A 234 8.09 16.13 -4.76
CA ILE A 234 6.74 15.62 -4.49
C ILE A 234 6.78 14.80 -3.20
N GLU A 235 6.21 15.36 -2.12
CA GLU A 235 6.14 14.71 -0.81
C GLU A 235 4.74 14.14 -0.56
N MET A 236 4.66 12.87 -0.16
CA MET A 236 3.38 12.19 0.07
C MET A 236 2.73 12.65 1.38
N ASN A 237 3.51 12.88 2.43
CA ASN A 237 2.98 13.29 3.73
C ASN A 237 3.02 14.82 3.88
N PRO A 238 1.87 15.52 3.98
CA PRO A 238 1.86 16.98 4.17
C PRO A 238 2.65 17.45 5.39
N ASP A 239 2.71 16.64 6.46
CA ASP A 239 3.38 17.03 7.69
C ASP A 239 4.90 17.12 7.51
N VAL A 240 5.50 16.28 6.66
CA VAL A 240 6.94 16.38 6.33
C VAL A 240 7.23 17.73 5.67
N LYS A 241 6.39 18.13 4.72
CA LYS A 241 6.51 19.45 4.07
C LYS A 241 6.34 20.59 5.08
N ILE A 242 5.34 20.52 5.95
CA ILE A 242 5.08 21.55 6.98
C ILE A 242 6.27 21.65 7.95
N LEU A 243 6.81 20.53 8.42
CA LEU A 243 7.96 20.50 9.32
C LEU A 243 9.19 21.12 8.67
N MET A 244 9.50 20.77 7.42
CA MET A 244 10.68 21.27 6.72
C MET A 244 10.54 22.74 6.28
N GLN A 245 9.33 23.22 5.97
CA GLN A 245 9.09 24.61 5.58
C GLN A 245 8.91 25.55 6.77
N ASN A 246 8.57 25.03 7.95
CA ASN A 246 8.32 25.82 9.15
C ASN A 246 9.24 25.37 10.30
N ASN A 247 8.85 24.35 11.08
CA ASN A 247 9.46 23.98 12.37
C ASN A 247 10.99 23.76 12.30
N TYR A 248 11.47 23.21 11.19
CA TYR A 248 12.88 22.88 10.95
C TYR A 248 13.47 23.62 9.74
N ALA A 249 12.81 24.71 9.30
CA ALA A 249 13.31 25.55 8.22
C ALA A 249 14.70 26.10 8.56
N ASP A 250 14.85 26.77 9.71
CA ASP A 250 16.13 27.35 10.13
C ASP A 250 17.21 26.28 10.35
N TYR A 251 16.85 25.16 10.99
CA TYR A 251 17.78 24.05 11.24
C TYR A 251 18.35 23.48 9.94
N SER A 252 17.51 23.33 8.92
CA SER A 252 17.90 22.77 7.62
C SER A 252 18.53 23.78 6.67
N GLY A 253 18.78 25.03 7.08
CA GLY A 253 19.26 26.09 6.19
C GLY A 253 18.23 26.51 5.14
N ASN A 254 16.95 26.42 5.50
CA ASN A 254 15.76 26.84 4.76
C ASN A 254 15.58 26.16 3.39
N ILE A 255 16.11 24.94 3.21
CA ILE A 255 16.22 24.29 1.89
C ILE A 255 14.89 24.15 1.14
N TYR A 256 13.75 24.01 1.82
CA TYR A 256 12.45 23.87 1.15
C TYR A 256 11.80 25.19 0.73
N ASN A 257 12.33 26.33 1.20
CA ASN A 257 11.83 27.66 0.87
C ASN A 257 12.81 28.47 0.01
N ARG A 258 13.99 27.91 -0.33
CA ARG A 258 14.96 28.59 -1.20
C ARG A 258 14.37 28.86 -2.58
N LYS A 259 14.82 29.96 -3.20
CA LYS A 259 14.46 30.29 -4.58
C LYS A 259 14.87 29.15 -5.53
N GLY A 260 13.97 28.76 -6.43
CA GLY A 260 14.19 27.65 -7.35
C GLY A 260 13.75 26.29 -6.80
N ILE A 261 13.33 26.20 -5.54
CA ILE A 261 12.84 24.95 -4.94
C ILE A 261 11.33 24.99 -4.73
N LYS A 262 10.63 23.96 -5.21
CA LYS A 262 9.17 23.87 -5.13
C LYS A 262 8.71 22.50 -4.63
N ILE A 263 8.11 22.46 -3.44
CA ILE A 263 7.58 21.22 -2.86
C ILE A 263 6.07 21.11 -3.04
N LEU A 264 5.65 20.11 -3.81
CA LEU A 264 4.27 19.69 -4.00
C LEU A 264 3.89 18.59 -2.99
N THR A 265 2.60 18.45 -2.70
CA THR A 265 2.09 17.41 -1.81
C THR A 265 1.21 16.43 -2.58
N GLY A 266 1.48 15.15 -2.44
CA GLY A 266 0.70 14.05 -3.03
C GLY A 266 1.57 12.85 -3.39
N GLU A 267 0.94 11.85 -4.01
CA GLU A 267 1.60 10.64 -4.51
C GLU A 267 2.39 10.97 -5.78
N GLY A 268 3.65 10.52 -5.82
CA GLY A 268 4.63 10.89 -6.83
C GLY A 268 4.11 10.78 -8.26
N ARG A 269 3.55 9.63 -8.63
CA ARG A 269 3.10 9.37 -9.99
C ARG A 269 1.81 10.10 -10.33
N SER A 270 0.87 10.16 -9.39
CA SER A 270 -0.40 10.87 -9.54
C SER A 270 -0.19 12.38 -9.71
N VAL A 271 0.71 12.99 -8.96
CA VAL A 271 1.03 14.41 -9.08
C VAL A 271 1.78 14.66 -10.39
N LEU A 272 2.76 13.81 -10.73
CA LEU A 272 3.51 13.91 -11.98
C LEU A 272 2.60 13.96 -13.22
N LYS A 273 1.59 13.08 -13.31
CA LYS A 273 0.60 13.11 -14.43
C LYS A 273 -0.19 14.41 -14.55
N GLY A 274 -0.28 15.18 -13.48
CA GLY A 274 -0.93 16.49 -13.47
C GLY A 274 -0.03 17.63 -13.97
N LEU A 275 1.28 17.39 -14.12
CA LEU A 275 2.25 18.39 -14.53
C LEU A 275 2.41 18.39 -16.05
N ALA A 276 2.48 19.59 -16.63
CA ALA A 276 2.83 19.75 -18.05
C ALA A 276 4.36 19.83 -18.25
N GLN A 277 5.09 20.09 -17.18
CA GLN A 277 6.53 20.25 -17.15
C GLN A 277 7.24 18.95 -17.56
N LYS A 278 8.37 19.12 -18.23
CA LYS A 278 9.36 18.07 -18.46
C LYS A 278 10.57 18.34 -17.56
N PHE A 279 11.25 17.27 -17.17
CA PHE A 279 12.38 17.31 -16.26
C PHE A 279 13.61 16.68 -16.91
N ASP A 280 14.76 17.29 -16.67
CA ASP A 280 16.06 16.78 -17.11
C ASP A 280 16.49 15.61 -16.23
N LEU A 281 16.10 15.63 -14.96
CA LEU A 281 16.29 14.51 -14.04
C LEU A 281 15.01 14.22 -13.25
N ILE A 282 14.54 12.98 -13.27
CA ILE A 282 13.58 12.46 -12.29
C ILE A 282 14.32 11.52 -11.35
N GLN A 283 14.33 11.83 -10.05
CA GLN A 283 15.07 11.10 -9.03
C GLN A 283 14.12 10.44 -8.02
N ILE A 284 14.35 9.14 -7.77
CA ILE A 284 13.60 8.32 -6.81
C ILE A 284 14.61 7.53 -5.98
N SER A 285 14.93 8.01 -4.78
CA SER A 285 15.96 7.39 -3.94
C SER A 285 15.36 6.75 -2.70
N LEU A 286 15.51 5.43 -2.58
CA LEU A 286 15.17 4.63 -1.38
C LEU A 286 13.70 4.68 -0.93
N ILE A 287 12.78 5.21 -1.75
CA ILE A 287 11.33 5.26 -1.44
C ILE A 287 10.72 3.87 -1.38
N GLY A 288 9.96 3.60 -0.33
CA GLY A 288 9.42 2.27 -0.08
C GLY A 288 10.60 1.32 0.08
N SER A 289 11.26 1.35 1.23
CA SER A 289 12.32 0.40 1.57
C SER A 289 11.79 -0.58 2.63
N SER A 290 12.51 -1.69 2.88
CA SER A 290 12.12 -2.67 3.91
C SER A 290 11.85 -2.03 5.28
N ASN A 291 12.47 -0.86 5.52
CA ASN A 291 12.39 -0.11 6.75
C ASN A 291 11.13 0.79 6.81
N THR A 292 10.36 0.98 5.74
CA THR A 292 9.19 1.87 5.76
C THR A 292 7.86 1.16 6.00
N ALA A 293 7.81 -0.18 5.99
CA ALA A 293 6.55 -0.91 6.15
C ALA A 293 6.36 -1.46 7.58
N SER A 294 5.18 -1.21 8.13
CA SER A 294 4.79 -1.74 9.44
C SER A 294 4.79 -3.27 9.47
N GLY A 295 5.53 -3.86 10.42
CA GLY A 295 5.38 -5.27 10.79
C GLY A 295 5.90 -6.31 9.79
N GLY A 296 6.81 -5.92 8.88
CA GLY A 296 7.43 -6.86 7.93
C GLY A 296 6.57 -7.25 6.73
N PHE A 297 5.45 -6.53 6.49
CA PHE A 297 4.55 -6.73 5.35
C PHE A 297 4.90 -5.89 4.11
N TYR A 298 6.12 -5.34 4.07
CA TYR A 298 6.65 -4.57 2.94
C TYR A 298 6.52 -5.28 1.59
N SER A 299 6.84 -6.57 1.58
CA SER A 299 6.88 -7.40 0.38
C SER A 299 5.53 -7.55 -0.31
N ILE A 300 4.44 -7.40 0.45
CA ILE A 300 3.05 -7.52 -0.03
C ILE A 300 2.36 -6.16 -0.18
N SER A 301 3.09 -5.06 0.00
CA SER A 301 2.56 -3.70 -0.17
C SER A 301 2.61 -3.29 -1.63
N GLU A 302 1.56 -2.65 -2.11
CA GLU A 302 1.49 -2.12 -3.46
C GLU A 302 2.45 -0.93 -3.63
N ASN A 303 3.20 -0.91 -4.73
CA ASN A 303 4.02 0.24 -5.11
C ASN A 303 3.88 0.55 -6.60
N TYR A 304 3.24 1.68 -6.90
CA TYR A 304 2.93 2.11 -8.26
C TYR A 304 4.05 2.91 -8.94
N LEU A 305 5.10 3.30 -8.19
CA LEU A 305 6.30 3.93 -8.76
C LEU A 305 7.13 2.88 -9.53
N TYR A 306 7.21 1.65 -9.01
CA TYR A 306 8.03 0.58 -9.60
C TYR A 306 7.20 -0.39 -10.46
N THR A 307 6.49 0.16 -11.44
CA THR A 307 5.71 -0.60 -12.43
C THR A 307 6.10 -0.18 -13.85
N VAL A 308 5.85 -1.04 -14.83
CA VAL A 308 6.04 -0.75 -16.26
C VAL A 308 5.28 0.52 -16.65
N GLU A 309 4.02 0.66 -16.25
CA GLU A 309 3.23 1.85 -16.52
C GLU A 309 3.78 3.09 -15.78
N GLY A 310 4.34 2.93 -14.58
CA GLY A 310 5.05 4.00 -13.87
C GLY A 310 6.29 4.48 -14.60
N PHE A 311 7.10 3.56 -15.14
CA PHE A 311 8.28 3.89 -15.93
C PHE A 311 7.94 4.58 -17.25
N ILE A 312 6.86 4.15 -17.92
CA ILE A 312 6.31 4.86 -19.09
C ILE A 312 5.91 6.29 -18.71
N ASP A 313 5.24 6.46 -17.57
CA ASP A 313 4.83 7.79 -17.11
C ASP A 313 6.06 8.68 -16.78
N PHE A 314 7.10 8.14 -16.12
CA PHE A 314 8.34 8.88 -15.88
C PHE A 314 9.04 9.27 -17.20
N TRP A 315 9.22 8.32 -18.11
CA TRP A 315 9.82 8.54 -19.42
C TRP A 315 9.11 9.65 -20.20
N GLN A 316 7.78 9.64 -20.20
CA GLN A 316 6.98 10.66 -20.86
C GLN A 316 7.20 12.05 -20.28
N HIS A 317 7.59 12.19 -19.01
CA HIS A 317 7.86 13.47 -18.35
C HIS A 317 9.35 13.87 -18.37
N LEU A 318 10.22 13.10 -19.02
CA LEU A 318 11.60 13.52 -19.27
C LEU A 318 11.68 14.51 -20.43
N SER A 319 12.61 15.48 -20.35
CA SER A 319 13.06 16.30 -21.49
C SER A 319 13.76 15.41 -22.55
N GLU A 320 14.17 15.93 -23.70
CA GLU A 320 14.79 15.12 -24.77
C GLU A 320 16.07 14.41 -24.31
N GLY A 321 16.99 15.12 -23.63
CA GLY A 321 18.18 14.54 -22.99
C GLY A 321 17.96 13.98 -21.58
N GLY A 322 16.72 14.02 -21.07
CA GLY A 322 16.42 13.76 -19.67
C GLY A 322 16.65 12.31 -19.22
N LYS A 323 16.91 12.15 -17.92
CA LYS A 323 17.25 10.88 -17.26
C LYS A 323 16.31 10.57 -16.10
N LEU A 324 15.98 9.29 -15.92
CA LEU A 324 15.37 8.77 -14.71
C LEU A 324 16.47 8.07 -13.88
N SER A 325 16.64 8.49 -12.61
CA SER A 325 17.60 7.92 -11.66
C SER A 325 16.85 7.28 -10.49
N ILE A 326 17.06 5.98 -10.28
CA ILE A 326 16.44 5.21 -9.20
C ILE A 326 17.51 4.53 -8.36
N THR A 327 17.57 4.87 -7.07
CA THR A 327 18.54 4.29 -6.12
C THR A 327 17.83 3.37 -5.14
N ARG A 328 18.35 2.15 -4.99
CA ARG A 328 17.86 1.11 -4.06
C ARG A 328 18.97 0.62 -3.14
N TRP A 329 18.58 0.02 -2.01
CA TRP A 329 19.52 -0.69 -1.14
C TRP A 329 20.16 -1.86 -1.89
N LEU A 330 21.48 -2.00 -1.76
CA LEU A 330 22.22 -3.09 -2.34
C LEU A 330 21.79 -4.39 -1.65
N LYS A 331 21.33 -5.36 -2.44
CA LYS A 331 20.75 -6.61 -1.96
C LYS A 331 21.52 -7.77 -2.57
N PHE A 332 22.04 -8.65 -1.71
CA PHE A 332 22.69 -9.89 -2.13
C PHE A 332 21.83 -11.12 -1.78
N PRO A 333 21.65 -12.08 -2.70
CA PRO A 333 21.90 -11.95 -4.13
C PRO A 333 21.08 -10.82 -4.79
N PRO A 334 21.51 -10.32 -5.97
CA PRO A 334 20.83 -9.25 -6.69
C PRO A 334 19.36 -9.60 -6.92
N ARG A 335 18.45 -8.64 -6.70
CA ARG A 335 17.00 -8.86 -6.94
C ARG A 335 16.22 -7.59 -7.23
N GLU A 336 16.33 -6.55 -6.41
CA GLU A 336 15.61 -5.29 -6.67
C GLU A 336 16.15 -4.61 -7.93
N ILE A 337 17.48 -4.51 -8.07
CA ILE A 337 18.11 -3.86 -9.22
C ILE A 337 17.87 -4.64 -10.53
N VAL A 338 17.92 -5.98 -10.49
CA VAL A 338 17.60 -6.85 -11.63
C VAL A 338 16.16 -6.62 -12.07
N ARG A 339 15.23 -6.57 -11.12
CA ARG A 339 13.82 -6.33 -11.40
C ARG A 339 13.56 -4.92 -11.95
N LEU A 340 14.27 -3.89 -11.49
CA LEU A 340 14.19 -2.54 -12.09
C LEU A 340 14.67 -2.55 -13.55
N CYS A 341 15.74 -3.28 -13.86
CA CYS A 341 16.21 -3.47 -15.23
C CYS A 341 15.14 -4.16 -16.09
N SER A 342 14.54 -5.25 -15.60
CA SER A 342 13.43 -5.94 -16.28
C SER A 342 12.23 -5.03 -16.54
N ILE A 343 11.85 -4.18 -15.58
CA ILE A 343 10.77 -3.18 -15.76
C ILE A 343 11.13 -2.17 -16.85
N SER A 344 12.38 -1.70 -16.85
CA SER A 344 12.85 -0.70 -17.82
C SER A 344 12.83 -1.24 -19.25
N LEU A 345 13.41 -2.44 -19.45
CA LEU A 345 13.43 -3.12 -20.75
C LEU A 345 12.01 -3.35 -21.30
N GLU A 346 11.10 -3.85 -20.45
CA GLU A 346 9.69 -4.06 -20.80
C GLU A 346 8.97 -2.74 -21.11
N ALA A 347 9.20 -1.67 -20.33
CA ALA A 347 8.59 -0.36 -20.55
C ALA A 347 9.01 0.24 -21.90
N LEU A 348 10.30 0.25 -22.21
CA LEU A 348 10.83 0.76 -23.48
C LEU A 348 10.36 -0.08 -24.67
N SER A 349 10.34 -1.41 -24.53
CA SER A 349 9.84 -2.30 -25.57
C SER A 349 8.36 -2.04 -25.89
N ARG A 350 7.50 -1.86 -24.87
CA ARG A 350 6.09 -1.49 -25.08
C ARG A 350 5.89 -0.12 -25.72
N MET A 351 6.86 0.78 -25.56
CA MET A 351 6.86 2.09 -26.22
C MET A 351 7.41 2.04 -27.65
N GLY A 352 7.88 0.88 -28.12
CA GLY A 352 8.41 0.69 -29.47
C GLY A 352 9.85 1.16 -29.66
N ILE A 353 10.63 1.31 -28.57
CA ILE A 353 12.07 1.60 -28.65
C ILE A 353 12.80 0.34 -29.13
N GLU A 354 13.60 0.46 -30.19
CA GLU A 354 14.24 -0.69 -30.86
C GLU A 354 15.36 -1.33 -30.05
N LYS A 355 16.17 -0.53 -29.33
CA LYS A 355 17.30 -1.01 -28.52
C LYS A 355 17.20 -0.58 -27.05
N PRO A 356 16.22 -1.08 -26.27
CA PRO A 356 16.03 -0.73 -24.87
C PRO A 356 17.28 -0.84 -24.00
N GLU A 357 18.16 -1.80 -24.29
CA GLU A 357 19.40 -2.02 -23.55
C GLU A 357 20.39 -0.85 -23.67
N ASN A 358 20.34 -0.10 -24.77
CA ASN A 358 21.23 1.04 -25.01
C ASN A 358 20.85 2.27 -24.16
N HIS A 359 19.71 2.24 -23.47
CA HIS A 359 19.21 3.35 -22.66
C HIS A 359 19.49 3.17 -21.16
N LEU A 360 20.23 2.12 -20.76
CA LEU A 360 20.41 1.73 -19.36
C LEU A 360 21.86 1.87 -18.90
N ALA A 361 22.07 2.45 -17.73
CA ALA A 361 23.33 2.36 -17.00
C ALA A 361 23.09 2.05 -15.52
N LEU A 362 23.97 1.26 -14.92
CA LEU A 362 23.87 0.81 -13.54
C LEU A 362 25.22 0.93 -12.85
N ILE A 363 25.19 1.46 -11.62
CA ILE A 363 26.35 1.51 -10.73
C ILE A 363 26.01 0.97 -9.34
N ARG A 364 27.02 0.62 -8.55
CA ARG A 364 26.86 0.27 -7.13
C ARG A 364 27.92 0.90 -6.24
N SER A 365 27.52 1.27 -5.04
CA SER A 365 28.40 1.50 -3.90
C SER A 365 28.51 0.20 -3.07
N TRP A 366 29.06 0.28 -1.86
CA TRP A 366 29.02 -0.82 -0.90
C TRP A 366 27.63 -1.07 -0.27
N GLY A 367 26.73 -0.07 -0.32
CA GLY A 367 25.44 -0.12 0.38
C GLY A 367 24.21 0.11 -0.51
N THR A 368 24.38 0.67 -1.70
CA THR A 368 23.29 1.04 -2.61
C THR A 368 23.64 0.74 -4.07
N SER A 369 22.62 0.61 -4.91
CA SER A 369 22.72 0.50 -6.37
C SER A 369 21.84 1.55 -7.03
N THR A 370 22.34 2.20 -8.10
CA THR A 370 21.60 3.21 -8.85
C THR A 370 21.43 2.76 -10.29
N LEU A 371 20.19 2.81 -10.77
CA LEU A 371 19.81 2.63 -12.17
C LEU A 371 19.60 4.02 -12.79
N ILE A 372 20.20 4.23 -13.96
CA ILE A 372 19.92 5.34 -14.86
C ILE A 372 19.19 4.80 -16.09
N LEU A 373 18.07 5.43 -16.42
CA LEU A 373 17.33 5.23 -17.66
C LEU A 373 17.37 6.53 -18.46
N SER A 374 18.07 6.52 -19.59
CA SER A 374 18.27 7.67 -20.46
C SER A 374 17.26 7.69 -21.59
N LYS A 375 16.70 8.88 -21.89
CA LYS A 375 15.77 9.02 -23.02
C LYS A 375 16.43 8.83 -24.39
N GLU A 376 17.70 9.19 -24.49
CA GLU A 376 18.58 8.94 -25.64
C GLU A 376 19.47 7.72 -25.39
N GLU A 377 19.96 7.08 -26.46
CA GLU A 377 20.94 5.99 -26.33
C GLU A 377 22.20 6.52 -25.62
N ILE A 378 22.72 5.75 -24.65
CA ILE A 378 23.86 6.17 -23.85
C ILE A 378 25.13 6.16 -24.70
N GLY A 379 25.72 7.34 -24.89
CA GLY A 379 26.89 7.56 -25.74
C GLY A 379 28.24 7.42 -25.02
N GLU A 380 29.34 7.52 -25.77
CA GLU A 380 30.70 7.43 -25.24
C GLU A 380 31.04 8.53 -24.21
N GLU A 381 30.44 9.71 -24.35
CA GLU A 381 30.62 10.81 -23.39
C GLU A 381 30.00 10.49 -22.04
N GLU A 382 28.75 10.02 -22.02
CA GLU A 382 28.07 9.62 -20.79
C GLU A 382 28.76 8.41 -20.12
N ILE A 383 29.24 7.45 -20.92
CA ILE A 383 30.04 6.32 -20.40
C ILE A 383 31.30 6.84 -19.71
N ARG A 384 31.99 7.83 -20.28
CA ARG A 384 33.16 8.45 -19.65
C ARG A 384 32.80 9.15 -18.34
N ILE A 385 31.68 9.87 -18.29
CA ILE A 385 31.18 10.51 -17.06
C ILE A 385 30.88 9.45 -15.99
N ILE A 386 30.23 8.34 -16.36
CA ILE A 386 29.90 7.25 -15.43
C ILE A 386 31.17 6.62 -14.85
N LYS A 387 32.16 6.31 -15.70
CA LYS A 387 33.44 5.73 -15.26
C LYS A 387 34.19 6.68 -14.33
N ASP A 388 34.37 7.94 -14.72
CA ASP A 388 35.03 8.96 -13.90
C ASP A 388 34.30 9.19 -12.56
N PHE A 389 32.96 9.19 -12.58
CA PHE A 389 32.16 9.30 -11.37
C PHE A 389 32.44 8.13 -10.41
N CYS A 390 32.49 6.91 -10.93
CA CYS A 390 32.79 5.71 -10.17
C CYS A 390 34.22 5.70 -9.63
N ASP A 391 35.21 6.01 -10.47
CA ASP A 391 36.63 6.02 -10.11
C ASP A 391 36.91 7.03 -9.00
N LYS A 392 36.39 8.26 -9.10
CA LYS A 392 36.56 9.30 -8.07
C LYS A 392 35.95 8.94 -6.72
N ARG A 393 34.93 8.08 -6.70
CA ARG A 393 34.14 7.72 -5.51
C ARG A 393 34.36 6.27 -5.07
N ASN A 394 35.31 5.56 -5.66
CA ASN A 394 35.51 4.12 -5.44
C ASN A 394 34.18 3.33 -5.55
N PHE A 395 33.32 3.68 -6.49
CA PHE A 395 32.11 2.92 -6.82
C PHE A 395 32.39 1.97 -7.98
N ASP A 396 31.50 1.02 -8.21
CA ASP A 396 31.66 0.04 -9.29
C ASP A 396 30.61 0.26 -10.38
N THR A 397 31.03 0.26 -11.64
CA THR A 397 30.11 0.08 -12.75
C THR A 397 29.55 -1.33 -12.77
N VAL A 398 28.26 -1.44 -13.04
CA VAL A 398 27.53 -2.72 -13.13
C VAL A 398 27.08 -2.96 -14.57
N TYR A 399 26.60 -1.92 -15.25
CA TYR A 399 26.17 -2.01 -16.64
C TYR A 399 26.22 -0.63 -17.32
N PHE A 400 26.59 -0.62 -18.59
CA PHE A 400 26.35 0.44 -19.57
C PHE A 400 26.52 -0.22 -20.96
N PRO A 401 26.06 0.39 -22.07
CA PRO A 401 26.17 -0.24 -23.38
C PRO A 401 27.64 -0.51 -23.75
N GLY A 402 27.99 -1.76 -24.01
CA GLY A 402 29.37 -2.17 -24.32
C GLY A 402 30.29 -2.36 -23.11
N ILE A 403 29.76 -2.44 -21.89
CA ILE A 403 30.53 -2.81 -20.69
C ILE A 403 31.23 -4.16 -20.87
N ARG A 404 32.42 -4.31 -20.27
CA ARG A 404 33.16 -5.57 -20.19
C ARG A 404 33.31 -5.99 -18.73
N GLU A 405 33.49 -7.29 -18.48
CA GLU A 405 33.65 -7.80 -17.10
C GLU A 405 34.82 -7.13 -16.35
N GLU A 406 35.88 -6.74 -17.06
CA GLU A 406 37.04 -6.02 -16.49
C GLU A 406 36.72 -4.59 -16.01
N ASP A 407 35.61 -3.99 -16.49
CA ASP A 407 35.13 -2.69 -16.00
C ASP A 407 34.31 -2.85 -14.70
N ALA A 408 33.91 -4.07 -14.33
CA ALA A 408 33.08 -4.32 -13.16
C ALA A 408 33.90 -4.85 -11.96
N ASN A 409 33.37 -4.67 -10.75
CA ASN A 409 33.92 -5.30 -9.53
C ASN A 409 35.38 -4.92 -9.22
N ILE A 410 35.75 -3.65 -9.45
CA ILE A 410 37.10 -3.10 -9.29
C ILE A 410 37.34 -2.57 -7.87
N ASN A 411 36.39 -1.79 -7.35
CA ASN A 411 36.55 -1.03 -6.11
C ASN A 411 36.02 -1.80 -4.90
N HIS A 412 34.76 -2.24 -4.95
CA HIS A 412 34.17 -3.12 -3.92
C HIS A 412 34.21 -4.57 -4.38
N VAL A 413 35.41 -5.15 -4.37
CA VAL A 413 35.70 -6.49 -4.90
C VAL A 413 34.92 -7.57 -4.14
N LEU A 414 33.99 -8.19 -4.85
CA LEU A 414 33.31 -9.44 -4.47
C LEU A 414 34.05 -10.63 -5.09
N LYS A 415 33.75 -11.84 -4.60
CA LYS A 415 34.36 -13.08 -5.10
C LYS A 415 34.22 -13.25 -6.62
N GLU A 416 33.04 -12.89 -7.15
CA GLU A 416 32.70 -12.89 -8.58
C GLU A 416 31.97 -11.58 -8.87
N SER A 417 31.89 -11.20 -10.14
CA SER A 417 31.22 -10.00 -10.64
C SER A 417 29.68 -10.16 -10.65
N TYR A 418 29.10 -10.67 -9.55
CA TYR A 418 27.70 -11.11 -9.46
C TYR A 418 26.68 -10.11 -10.03
N TYR A 419 26.83 -8.82 -9.76
CA TYR A 419 25.87 -7.82 -10.26
C TYR A 419 26.00 -7.61 -11.78
N TYR A 420 27.22 -7.65 -12.33
CA TYR A 420 27.46 -7.54 -13.77
C TYR A 420 26.90 -8.77 -14.48
N GLN A 421 27.28 -9.97 -14.05
CA GLN A 421 26.89 -11.24 -14.70
C GLN A 421 25.37 -11.39 -14.79
N GLU A 422 24.66 -11.09 -13.70
CA GLU A 422 23.20 -11.26 -13.65
C GLU A 422 22.46 -10.22 -14.50
N ILE A 423 23.00 -9.00 -14.62
CA ILE A 423 22.41 -7.95 -15.47
C ILE A 423 22.75 -8.20 -16.95
N GLU A 424 23.98 -8.60 -17.24
CA GLU A 424 24.41 -9.00 -18.59
C GLU A 424 23.58 -10.18 -19.09
N GLN A 425 23.38 -11.22 -18.27
CA GLN A 425 22.53 -12.35 -18.62
C GLN A 425 21.08 -11.91 -18.87
N LEU A 426 20.50 -11.06 -18.02
CA LEU A 426 19.16 -10.52 -18.22
C LEU A 426 19.04 -9.78 -19.57
N VAL A 427 20.00 -8.91 -19.88
CA VAL A 427 20.01 -8.12 -21.12
C VAL A 427 20.19 -9.01 -22.34
N ASN A 428 21.08 -10.00 -22.29
CA ASN A 428 21.27 -10.94 -23.39
C ASN A 428 20.00 -11.76 -23.64
N SER A 429 19.39 -12.31 -22.57
CA SER A 429 18.10 -13.00 -22.66
C SER A 429 16.97 -12.10 -23.15
N PHE A 430 17.01 -10.79 -22.88
CA PHE A 430 16.09 -9.82 -23.46
C PHE A 430 16.23 -9.73 -24.98
N LYS A 431 17.46 -9.55 -25.47
CA LYS A 431 17.75 -9.41 -26.90
C LYS A 431 17.42 -10.67 -27.70
N GLU A 432 17.60 -11.84 -27.09
CA GLU A 432 17.34 -13.14 -27.70
C GLU A 432 15.85 -13.55 -27.62
N GLY A 433 15.02 -12.81 -26.89
CA GLY A 433 13.60 -13.16 -26.69
C GLY A 433 13.38 -14.29 -25.67
N GLU A 434 14.38 -14.61 -24.85
CA GLU A 434 14.43 -15.70 -23.88
C GLU A 434 14.21 -15.24 -22.42
N LEU A 435 13.67 -14.03 -22.21
CA LEU A 435 13.40 -13.48 -20.87
C LEU A 435 12.66 -14.44 -19.94
N LYS A 436 11.71 -15.22 -20.47
CA LYS A 436 10.93 -16.15 -19.68
C LYS A 436 11.81 -17.23 -19.05
N ASP A 437 12.80 -17.73 -19.79
CA ASP A 437 13.70 -18.77 -19.32
C ASP A 437 14.68 -18.22 -18.28
N PHE A 438 15.16 -16.98 -18.46
CA PHE A 438 15.87 -16.25 -17.40
C PHE A 438 14.99 -16.10 -16.15
N TYR A 439 13.75 -15.62 -16.30
CA TYR A 439 12.84 -15.44 -15.18
C TYR A 439 12.46 -16.74 -14.50
N ASP A 440 12.40 -17.88 -15.17
CA ASP A 440 12.07 -19.17 -14.56
C ASP A 440 13.28 -19.77 -13.83
N SER A 441 14.49 -19.62 -14.38
CA SER A 441 15.75 -20.14 -13.82
C SER A 441 16.29 -19.33 -12.64
N TYR A 442 16.09 -18.00 -12.62
CA TYR A 442 16.62 -17.12 -11.56
C TYR A 442 16.18 -17.54 -10.15
N PHE A 443 16.97 -17.28 -9.11
CA PHE A 443 16.60 -17.71 -7.74
C PHE A 443 15.40 -16.92 -7.17
N PHE A 444 15.28 -15.64 -7.52
CA PHE A 444 14.20 -14.75 -7.08
C PHE A 444 13.22 -14.44 -8.23
N ASN A 445 12.03 -13.95 -7.88
CA ASN A 445 11.11 -13.38 -8.85
C ASN A 445 11.56 -11.95 -9.20
N VAL A 446 12.15 -11.79 -10.38
CA VAL A 446 12.66 -10.52 -10.92
C VAL A 446 11.89 -10.05 -12.16
N SER A 447 10.75 -10.67 -12.46
CA SER A 447 9.93 -10.29 -13.61
C SER A 447 9.36 -8.87 -13.48
N ALA A 448 9.15 -8.24 -14.63
CA ALA A 448 8.56 -6.91 -14.74
C ALA A 448 7.16 -6.86 -14.10
N VAL A 449 6.87 -5.74 -13.44
CA VAL A 449 5.68 -5.53 -12.60
C VAL A 449 4.75 -4.55 -13.28
N THR A 450 3.44 -4.76 -13.19
CA THR A 450 2.43 -3.86 -13.83
C THR A 450 1.48 -3.28 -12.80
N ASP A 451 0.72 -2.25 -13.19
CA ASP A 451 -0.37 -1.68 -12.36
C ASP A 451 -1.45 -2.71 -11.96
N ASN A 452 -1.59 -3.79 -12.73
CA ASN A 452 -2.49 -4.90 -12.38
C ASN A 452 -1.94 -5.78 -11.25
N GLN A 453 -0.63 -5.79 -11.04
CA GLN A 453 0.07 -6.61 -10.03
C GLN A 453 1.24 -5.80 -9.45
N PRO A 454 1.01 -4.70 -8.71
CA PRO A 454 2.03 -3.70 -8.36
C PRO A 454 2.90 -4.10 -7.15
N TYR A 455 3.37 -5.35 -7.11
CA TYR A 455 4.12 -5.92 -5.98
C TYR A 455 5.62 -6.02 -6.27
N PHE A 456 6.28 -4.87 -6.39
CA PHE A 456 7.71 -4.78 -6.73
C PHE A 456 8.63 -5.43 -5.68
N PHE A 457 8.24 -5.43 -4.42
CA PHE A 457 9.05 -6.02 -3.35
C PHE A 457 8.80 -7.52 -3.16
N TYR A 458 7.80 -8.08 -3.82
CA TYR A 458 7.54 -9.52 -3.77
C TYR A 458 8.52 -10.28 -4.68
N THR A 459 9.68 -10.68 -4.16
CA THR A 459 10.71 -11.41 -4.91
C THR A 459 10.79 -12.90 -4.60
N LEU A 460 9.92 -13.43 -3.72
CA LEU A 460 9.99 -14.83 -3.28
C LEU A 460 9.47 -15.79 -4.36
N LYS A 461 10.24 -16.86 -4.65
CA LYS A 461 9.80 -18.01 -5.44
C LYS A 461 9.52 -19.21 -4.55
N TRP A 462 8.30 -19.75 -4.64
CA TRP A 462 7.84 -20.87 -3.82
C TRP A 462 8.65 -22.15 -4.01
N ARG A 463 9.06 -22.44 -5.25
CA ARG A 463 9.90 -23.60 -5.58
C ARG A 463 11.21 -23.61 -4.79
N ASN A 464 11.69 -22.43 -4.39
CA ASN A 464 12.99 -22.26 -3.75
C ASN A 464 12.88 -22.20 -2.21
N ILE A 465 11.67 -22.15 -1.62
CA ILE A 465 11.46 -22.16 -0.16
C ILE A 465 12.15 -23.35 0.53
N PRO A 466 12.02 -24.61 0.04
CA PRO A 466 12.70 -25.74 0.68
C PRO A 466 14.23 -25.59 0.74
N MET A 467 14.83 -24.97 -0.28
CA MET A 467 16.27 -24.69 -0.33
C MET A 467 16.65 -23.60 0.68
N ILE A 468 15.84 -22.53 0.77
CA ILE A 468 16.03 -21.45 1.74
C ILE A 468 15.95 -21.98 3.19
N ILE A 469 14.96 -22.83 3.50
CA ILE A 469 14.78 -23.41 4.84
C ILE A 469 15.94 -24.37 5.18
N LYS A 470 16.41 -25.20 4.24
CA LYS A 470 17.51 -26.15 4.45
C LYS A 470 18.85 -25.47 4.68
N SER A 471 19.07 -24.28 4.11
CA SER A 471 20.30 -23.50 4.26
C SER A 471 20.19 -22.43 5.37
N THR A 472 19.61 -22.83 6.51
CA THR A 472 19.01 -21.95 7.53
C THR A 472 19.98 -20.91 8.12
N ALA A 473 21.29 -21.14 8.08
CA ALA A 473 22.28 -20.17 8.58
C ALA A 473 22.58 -19.02 7.61
N ASN A 474 22.50 -19.25 6.29
CA ASN A 474 22.99 -18.29 5.28
C ASN A 474 21.86 -17.51 4.58
N TRP A 475 20.65 -18.08 4.50
CA TRP A 475 19.57 -17.50 3.68
C TRP A 475 18.35 -17.02 4.48
N GLN A 476 18.33 -17.23 5.80
CA GLN A 476 17.22 -16.82 6.66
C GLN A 476 16.97 -15.28 6.69
N PRO A 477 18.01 -14.41 6.66
CA PRO A 477 17.80 -12.95 6.53
C PRO A 477 17.15 -12.52 5.21
N LEU A 478 17.10 -13.41 4.22
CA LEU A 478 16.50 -13.15 2.91
C LEU A 478 15.01 -13.55 2.85
N ILE A 479 14.52 -14.27 3.88
CA ILE A 479 13.09 -14.57 4.01
C ILE A 479 12.36 -13.31 4.50
N GLU A 480 11.58 -12.72 3.61
CA GLU A 480 10.63 -11.68 3.99
C GLU A 480 9.41 -12.32 4.68
N TRP A 481 9.45 -12.40 6.01
CA TRP A 481 8.47 -13.12 6.84
C TRP A 481 7.01 -12.71 6.59
N GLY A 482 6.74 -11.48 6.15
CA GLY A 482 5.39 -11.04 5.74
C GLY A 482 4.77 -11.95 4.67
N ASN A 483 5.59 -12.46 3.74
CA ASN A 483 5.16 -13.40 2.71
C ASN A 483 4.74 -14.75 3.28
N LEU A 484 5.27 -15.20 4.42
CA LEU A 484 4.87 -16.47 5.03
C LEU A 484 3.67 -16.27 5.97
N ILE A 485 3.64 -15.15 6.69
CA ILE A 485 2.59 -14.81 7.64
C ILE A 485 1.24 -14.69 6.94
N ILE A 486 1.16 -14.11 5.73
CA ILE A 486 -0.12 -13.98 5.02
C ILE A 486 -0.72 -15.35 4.66
N PHE A 487 0.09 -16.33 4.26
CA PHE A 487 -0.39 -17.69 3.95
C PHE A 487 -0.71 -18.47 5.22
N ALA A 488 0.11 -18.32 6.27
CA ALA A 488 -0.21 -18.90 7.57
C ALA A 488 -1.56 -18.37 8.08
N THR A 489 -1.81 -17.07 7.93
CA THR A 489 -3.09 -16.42 8.26
C THR A 489 -4.23 -16.96 7.38
N PHE A 490 -3.98 -17.19 6.08
CA PHE A 490 -4.97 -17.78 5.18
C PHE A 490 -5.36 -19.21 5.60
N VAL A 491 -4.37 -20.07 5.86
CA VAL A 491 -4.59 -21.45 6.32
C VAL A 491 -5.29 -21.47 7.68
N GLN A 492 -4.85 -20.63 8.63
CA GLN A 492 -5.50 -20.46 9.92
C GLN A 492 -6.95 -20.00 9.77
N GLY A 493 -7.21 -19.05 8.86
CA GLY A 493 -8.55 -18.57 8.53
C GLY A 493 -9.46 -19.67 7.98
N ILE A 494 -8.95 -20.54 7.10
CA ILE A 494 -9.67 -21.73 6.61
C ILE A 494 -9.98 -22.69 7.75
N ILE A 495 -8.98 -23.04 8.56
CA ILE A 495 -9.13 -23.98 9.67
C ILE A 495 -10.18 -23.46 10.66
N PHE A 496 -10.07 -22.20 11.11
CA PHE A 496 -11.03 -21.61 12.02
C PHE A 496 -12.41 -21.46 11.40
N SER A 497 -12.52 -21.12 10.12
CA SER A 497 -13.81 -21.06 9.44
C SER A 497 -14.49 -22.43 9.40
N ILE A 498 -13.76 -23.49 9.05
CA ILE A 498 -14.29 -24.86 9.06
C ILE A 498 -14.72 -25.23 10.49
N ILE A 499 -13.85 -25.01 11.48
CA ILE A 499 -14.17 -25.31 12.88
C ILE A 499 -15.43 -24.55 13.29
N PHE A 500 -15.49 -23.22 13.20
CA PHE A 500 -16.62 -22.46 13.73
C PHE A 500 -17.91 -22.57 12.91
N ILE A 501 -17.85 -22.84 11.60
CA ILE A 501 -19.04 -23.11 10.79
C ILE A 501 -19.64 -24.48 11.16
N PHE A 502 -18.81 -25.52 11.35
CA PHE A 502 -19.29 -26.90 11.56
C PHE A 502 -19.38 -27.32 13.04
N LEU A 503 -18.69 -26.67 13.96
CA LEU A 503 -18.69 -26.98 15.40
C LEU A 503 -20.10 -26.95 16.02
N PRO A 504 -20.99 -25.98 15.72
CA PRO A 504 -22.36 -26.00 16.26
C PRO A 504 -23.16 -27.24 15.85
N LEU A 505 -22.89 -27.82 14.68
CA LEU A 505 -23.56 -29.04 14.22
C LEU A 505 -23.13 -30.26 15.04
N ILE A 506 -21.83 -30.33 15.39
CA ILE A 506 -21.25 -31.41 16.20
C ILE A 506 -21.77 -31.32 17.65
N LEU A 507 -21.71 -30.12 18.25
CA LEU A 507 -22.07 -29.92 19.66
C LEU A 507 -23.56 -30.08 19.95
N LYS A 508 -24.44 -29.59 19.06
CA LYS A 508 -25.89 -29.66 19.28
C LYS A 508 -26.53 -30.96 18.80
N ARG A 509 -25.75 -31.92 18.28
CA ARG A 509 -26.25 -33.12 17.58
C ARG A 509 -27.47 -32.77 16.73
N PHE A 510 -27.40 -31.67 15.99
CA PHE A 510 -28.49 -31.30 15.09
C PHE A 510 -28.74 -32.53 14.22
N PRO A 511 -29.98 -33.02 14.13
CA PRO A 511 -30.24 -34.18 13.31
C PRO A 511 -29.87 -33.78 11.89
N VAL A 512 -28.72 -34.26 11.42
CA VAL A 512 -28.35 -34.31 10.01
C VAL A 512 -29.21 -35.41 9.36
N THR A 513 -30.52 -35.39 9.65
CA THR A 513 -31.49 -36.22 8.96
C THR A 513 -31.71 -35.61 7.59
N LYS A 514 -32.01 -36.48 6.63
CA LYS A 514 -32.04 -36.34 5.16
C LYS A 514 -32.77 -35.11 4.54
N LYS A 515 -33.18 -34.09 5.31
CA LYS A 515 -33.86 -32.85 4.86
C LYS A 515 -33.37 -31.53 5.52
N GLY A 516 -32.36 -31.53 6.40
CA GLY A 516 -32.07 -30.38 7.30
C GLY A 516 -31.04 -29.33 6.82
N VAL A 517 -29.98 -29.72 6.11
CA VAL A 517 -28.96 -28.77 5.61
C VAL A 517 -29.23 -28.49 4.15
N LYS A 518 -29.82 -27.33 3.85
CA LYS A 518 -29.95 -26.88 2.46
C LYS A 518 -28.61 -26.30 2.00
N ILE A 519 -27.67 -27.19 1.63
CA ILE A 519 -26.34 -26.88 1.05
C ILE A 519 -26.40 -25.72 0.03
N PRO A 520 -27.41 -25.63 -0.85
CA PRO A 520 -27.61 -24.46 -1.73
C PRO A 520 -27.57 -23.10 -1.05
N PHE A 521 -28.22 -22.94 0.12
CA PHE A 521 -28.21 -21.67 0.86
C PHE A 521 -26.85 -21.40 1.49
N LEU A 522 -26.17 -22.42 2.02
CA LEU A 522 -24.80 -22.23 2.54
C LEU A 522 -23.86 -21.76 1.44
N LEU A 523 -23.90 -22.39 0.27
CA LEU A 523 -23.08 -21.98 -0.88
C LEU A 523 -23.43 -20.58 -1.37
N TYR A 524 -24.71 -20.22 -1.35
CA TYR A 524 -25.16 -18.86 -1.69
C TYR A 524 -24.58 -17.82 -0.72
N PHE A 525 -24.77 -17.98 0.60
CA PHE A 525 -24.25 -17.03 1.59
C PHE A 525 -22.72 -17.03 1.69
N ALA A 526 -22.07 -18.17 1.47
CA ALA A 526 -20.62 -18.25 1.31
C ALA A 526 -20.15 -17.41 0.11
N SER A 527 -20.85 -17.52 -1.02
CA SER A 527 -20.53 -16.77 -2.24
C SER A 527 -20.74 -15.27 -2.07
N LEU A 528 -21.76 -14.85 -1.30
CA LEU A 528 -21.97 -13.43 -0.99
C LEU A 528 -20.80 -12.85 -0.20
N GLY A 529 -20.36 -13.52 0.87
CA GLY A 529 -19.23 -13.07 1.68
C GLY A 529 -17.91 -13.10 0.92
N LEU A 530 -17.65 -14.18 0.18
CA LEU A 530 -16.45 -14.28 -0.66
C LEU A 530 -16.42 -13.19 -1.74
N GLY A 531 -17.49 -13.09 -2.53
CA GLY A 531 -17.57 -12.15 -3.65
C GLY A 531 -17.50 -10.69 -3.19
N TYR A 532 -18.14 -10.35 -2.07
CA TYR A 532 -18.13 -8.98 -1.55
C TYR A 532 -16.73 -8.54 -1.16
N MET A 533 -16.04 -9.33 -0.32
CA MET A 533 -14.71 -8.96 0.17
C MET A 533 -13.62 -9.03 -0.90
N LEU A 534 -13.69 -9.98 -1.84
CA LEU A 534 -12.77 -10.02 -2.97
C LEU A 534 -12.84 -8.73 -3.80
N LEU A 535 -14.06 -8.23 -4.07
CA LEU A 535 -14.26 -6.99 -4.82
C LEU A 535 -13.83 -5.77 -4.01
N GLU A 536 -14.30 -5.65 -2.77
CA GLU A 536 -14.01 -4.49 -1.93
C GLU A 536 -12.50 -4.29 -1.78
N ILE A 537 -11.75 -5.35 -1.46
CA ILE A 537 -10.29 -5.27 -1.28
C ILE A 537 -9.57 -5.01 -2.59
N SER A 538 -9.97 -5.66 -3.69
CA SER A 538 -9.39 -5.38 -5.00
C SER A 538 -9.59 -3.93 -5.42
N PHE A 539 -10.74 -3.33 -5.09
CA PHE A 539 -11.00 -1.92 -5.35
C PHE A 539 -10.18 -1.02 -4.42
N ILE A 540 -10.07 -1.33 -3.12
CA ILE A 540 -9.19 -0.57 -2.21
C ILE A 540 -7.79 -0.48 -2.82
N GLN A 541 -7.20 -1.61 -3.19
CA GLN A 541 -5.85 -1.67 -3.73
C GLN A 541 -5.74 -0.90 -5.05
N LYS A 542 -6.63 -1.17 -6.03
CA LYS A 542 -6.61 -0.53 -7.35
C LYS A 542 -6.79 0.99 -7.28
N PHE A 543 -7.55 1.50 -6.30
CA PHE A 543 -7.79 2.93 -6.11
C PHE A 543 -6.71 3.62 -5.26
N ILE A 544 -5.68 2.92 -4.75
CA ILE A 544 -4.56 3.57 -4.03
C ILE A 544 -3.89 4.63 -4.89
N LEU A 545 -3.51 4.28 -6.13
CA LEU A 545 -2.94 5.24 -7.08
C LEU A 545 -3.91 6.39 -7.37
N TYR A 546 -5.19 6.07 -7.59
CA TYR A 546 -6.20 7.05 -8.00
C TYR A 546 -6.60 8.03 -6.88
N LEU A 547 -6.62 7.57 -5.63
CA LEU A 547 -6.92 8.38 -4.44
C LEU A 547 -5.66 8.82 -3.69
N THR A 548 -4.48 8.60 -4.28
CA THR A 548 -3.20 9.15 -3.83
C THR A 548 -2.67 8.55 -2.52
N ASN A 549 -3.48 7.82 -1.74
CA ASN A 549 -3.02 7.26 -0.48
C ASN A 549 -3.82 6.01 -0.04
N PRO A 550 -3.17 5.00 0.58
CA PRO A 550 -3.85 3.83 1.14
C PRO A 550 -4.95 4.16 2.18
N SER A 551 -4.75 5.12 3.07
CA SER A 551 -5.73 5.53 4.08
C SER A 551 -6.98 6.15 3.45
N TYR A 552 -6.78 6.99 2.43
CA TYR A 552 -7.88 7.58 1.64
C TYR A 552 -8.62 6.52 0.86
N SER A 553 -7.90 5.66 0.13
CA SER A 553 -8.51 4.57 -0.62
C SER A 553 -9.31 3.66 0.30
N THR A 554 -8.71 3.16 1.38
CA THR A 554 -9.39 2.28 2.35
C THR A 554 -10.65 2.94 2.91
N SER A 555 -10.55 4.18 3.41
CA SER A 555 -11.68 4.85 4.05
C SER A 555 -12.82 5.18 3.07
N ILE A 556 -12.51 5.72 1.89
CA ILE A 556 -13.50 6.15 0.90
C ILE A 556 -14.16 4.96 0.21
N ILE A 557 -13.38 3.94 -0.14
CA ILE A 557 -13.88 2.74 -0.81
C ILE A 557 -14.78 1.95 0.14
N ILE A 558 -14.33 1.68 1.38
CA ILE A 558 -15.15 1.00 2.40
C ILE A 558 -16.40 1.82 2.71
N PHE A 559 -16.27 3.14 2.94
CA PHE A 559 -17.43 4.02 3.12
C PHE A 559 -18.44 3.86 1.98
N SER A 560 -17.98 3.94 0.73
CA SER A 560 -18.86 3.91 -0.45
C SER A 560 -19.55 2.55 -0.57
N PHE A 561 -18.80 1.45 -0.45
CA PHE A 561 -19.36 0.10 -0.51
C PHE A 561 -20.38 -0.12 0.60
N LEU A 562 -20.07 0.21 1.85
CA LEU A 562 -20.97 0.02 2.98
C LEU A 562 -22.20 0.93 2.90
N PHE A 563 -22.03 2.21 2.58
CA PHE A 563 -23.12 3.18 2.49
C PHE A 563 -24.12 2.78 1.40
N PHE A 564 -23.63 2.49 0.19
CA PHE A 564 -24.50 2.10 -0.92
C PHE A 564 -25.07 0.69 -0.75
N SER A 565 -24.32 -0.23 -0.14
CA SER A 565 -24.86 -1.55 0.24
C SER A 565 -25.96 -1.44 1.29
N GLY A 566 -25.83 -0.50 2.23
CA GLY A 566 -26.90 -0.14 3.15
C GLY A 566 -28.15 0.33 2.40
N LEU A 567 -28.01 1.30 1.49
CA LEU A 567 -29.12 1.82 0.69
C LEU A 567 -29.78 0.73 -0.17
N GLY A 568 -28.97 -0.13 -0.79
CA GLY A 568 -29.45 -1.30 -1.53
C GLY A 568 -30.24 -2.25 -0.64
N SER A 569 -29.74 -2.53 0.56
CA SER A 569 -30.44 -3.33 1.55
C SER A 569 -31.78 -2.73 1.92
N PHE A 570 -31.84 -1.43 2.21
CA PHE A 570 -33.09 -0.73 2.51
C PHE A 570 -34.08 -0.81 1.34
N TYR A 571 -33.61 -0.56 0.12
CA TYR A 571 -34.41 -0.61 -1.11
C TYR A 571 -34.95 -2.00 -1.41
N SER A 572 -34.23 -3.06 -1.01
CA SER A 572 -34.67 -4.44 -1.18
C SER A 572 -36.05 -4.70 -0.58
N LYS A 573 -36.52 -3.88 0.38
CA LYS A 573 -37.87 -3.96 0.96
C LYS A 573 -38.98 -3.97 -0.10
N LYS A 574 -38.81 -3.23 -1.21
CA LYS A 574 -39.82 -3.15 -2.28
C LYS A 574 -40.05 -4.48 -2.99
N ILE A 575 -39.10 -5.42 -2.88
CA ILE A 575 -39.19 -6.75 -3.45
C ILE A 575 -39.84 -7.66 -2.41
N GLU A 576 -41.17 -7.77 -2.48
CA GLU A 576 -41.99 -8.56 -1.56
C GLU A 576 -42.31 -9.97 -2.10
N ARG A 577 -42.16 -10.19 -3.42
CA ARG A 577 -42.40 -11.46 -4.12
C ARG A 577 -41.34 -11.71 -5.19
N ASN A 578 -41.28 -12.94 -5.74
CA ASN A 578 -40.35 -13.34 -6.81
C ASN A 578 -38.86 -13.10 -6.49
N TYR A 579 -38.44 -13.51 -5.28
CA TYR A 579 -37.07 -13.31 -4.80
C TYR A 579 -36.00 -13.82 -5.77
N ILE A 580 -36.20 -15.00 -6.37
CA ILE A 580 -35.20 -15.64 -7.23
C ILE A 580 -35.03 -14.89 -8.55
N GLU A 581 -36.12 -14.45 -9.17
CA GLU A 581 -36.04 -13.68 -10.42
C GLU A 581 -35.41 -12.31 -10.18
N SER A 582 -35.75 -11.67 -9.07
CA SER A 582 -35.11 -10.41 -8.66
C SER A 582 -33.61 -10.60 -8.41
N LEU A 583 -33.22 -11.66 -7.68
CA LEU A 583 -31.82 -12.02 -7.47
C LEU A 583 -31.09 -12.32 -8.77
N LYS A 584 -31.75 -12.97 -9.74
CA LYS A 584 -31.19 -13.22 -11.07
C LYS A 584 -30.80 -11.92 -11.76
N ILE A 585 -31.74 -10.97 -11.82
CA ILE A 585 -31.52 -9.67 -12.46
C ILE A 585 -30.40 -8.92 -11.73
N ILE A 586 -30.46 -8.83 -10.40
CA ILE A 586 -29.45 -8.14 -9.58
C ILE A 586 -28.05 -8.71 -9.81
N ILE A 587 -27.90 -10.04 -9.76
CA ILE A 587 -26.58 -10.69 -9.89
C ILE A 587 -26.06 -10.59 -11.33
N LEU A 588 -26.91 -10.75 -12.34
CA LEU A 588 -26.49 -10.58 -13.74
C LEU A 588 -26.10 -9.13 -14.04
N SER A 589 -26.86 -8.15 -13.54
CA SER A 589 -26.50 -6.72 -13.65
C SER A 589 -25.17 -6.42 -12.95
N LEU A 590 -24.97 -6.95 -11.74
CA LEU A 590 -23.71 -6.81 -11.01
C LEU A 590 -22.53 -7.36 -11.83
N CYS A 591 -22.67 -8.59 -12.36
CA CYS A 591 -21.63 -9.22 -13.17
C CYS A 591 -21.33 -8.42 -14.45
N ALA A 592 -22.37 -7.91 -15.13
CA ALA A 592 -22.20 -7.10 -16.33
C ALA A 592 -21.42 -5.80 -16.05
N ILE A 593 -21.72 -5.12 -14.92
CA ILE A 593 -21.01 -3.90 -14.51
C ILE A 593 -19.55 -4.23 -14.13
N LEU A 594 -19.31 -5.32 -13.41
CA LEU A 594 -17.95 -5.72 -13.03
C LEU A 594 -17.07 -6.06 -14.24
N LEU A 595 -17.64 -6.71 -15.25
CA LEU A 595 -16.95 -7.00 -16.50
C LEU A 595 -16.69 -5.71 -17.30
N SER A 596 -17.65 -4.79 -17.38
CA SER A 596 -17.44 -3.51 -18.07
C SER A 596 -16.37 -2.65 -17.37
N TYR A 597 -16.28 -2.71 -16.05
CA TYR A 597 -15.29 -1.97 -15.25
C TYR A 597 -13.85 -2.43 -15.50
N GLN A 598 -13.63 -3.63 -16.07
CA GLN A 598 -12.29 -4.03 -16.50
C GLN A 598 -11.74 -3.15 -17.63
N ILE A 599 -12.62 -2.57 -18.44
CA ILE A 599 -12.29 -1.70 -19.56
C ILE A 599 -12.46 -0.22 -19.17
N VAL A 600 -13.54 0.10 -18.45
CA VAL A 600 -13.90 1.48 -18.09
C VAL A 600 -12.91 2.08 -17.07
N LEU A 601 -12.53 1.33 -16.02
CA LEU A 601 -11.71 1.89 -14.94
C LEU A 601 -10.34 2.40 -15.42
N PRO A 602 -9.54 1.63 -16.21
CA PRO A 602 -8.27 2.13 -16.73
C PRO A 602 -8.41 3.43 -17.54
N TYR A 603 -9.45 3.53 -18.36
CA TYR A 603 -9.73 4.72 -19.17
C TYR A 603 -10.10 5.93 -18.30
N VAL A 604 -11.00 5.73 -17.34
CA VAL A 604 -11.38 6.79 -16.38
C VAL A 604 -10.15 7.26 -15.61
N PHE A 605 -9.35 6.35 -15.08
CA PHE A 605 -8.16 6.71 -14.31
C PHE A 605 -7.19 7.53 -15.16
N ASN A 606 -6.87 7.10 -16.37
CA ASN A 606 -5.91 7.81 -17.21
C ASN A 606 -6.34 9.26 -17.53
N ILE A 607 -7.63 9.49 -17.80
CA ILE A 607 -8.14 10.83 -18.14
C ILE A 607 -8.29 11.73 -16.92
N THR A 608 -8.66 11.13 -15.78
CA THR A 608 -9.10 11.89 -14.60
C THR A 608 -8.04 11.98 -13.50
N LEU A 609 -6.89 11.30 -13.62
CA LEU A 609 -5.81 11.33 -12.62
C LEU A 609 -5.27 12.75 -12.39
N LYS A 610 -5.31 13.60 -13.42
CA LYS A 610 -4.87 15.00 -13.38
C LYS A 610 -5.77 15.92 -12.54
N TYR A 611 -7.00 15.50 -12.21
CA TYR A 611 -7.94 16.35 -11.46
C TYR A 611 -7.63 16.36 -9.96
N SER A 612 -8.12 17.39 -9.27
CA SER A 612 -7.98 17.50 -7.81
C SER A 612 -8.51 16.27 -7.08
N LEU A 613 -7.96 16.00 -5.90
CA LEU A 613 -8.37 14.86 -5.08
C LEU A 613 -9.88 14.85 -4.83
N LEU A 614 -10.48 16.01 -4.54
CA LEU A 614 -11.93 16.12 -4.28
C LEU A 614 -12.77 15.60 -5.46
N VAL A 615 -12.40 15.97 -6.69
CA VAL A 615 -13.09 15.50 -7.91
C VAL A 615 -12.93 13.99 -8.06
N ARG A 616 -11.73 13.47 -7.83
CA ARG A 616 -11.45 12.02 -7.87
C ARG A 616 -12.24 11.25 -6.83
N ILE A 617 -12.44 11.80 -5.63
CA ILE A 617 -13.31 11.22 -4.59
C ILE A 617 -14.75 11.09 -5.10
N PHE A 618 -15.32 12.15 -5.68
CA PHE A 618 -16.69 12.08 -6.23
C PHE A 618 -16.83 11.08 -7.37
N ILE A 619 -15.82 11.00 -8.25
CA ILE A 619 -15.77 9.99 -9.32
C ILE A 619 -15.74 8.58 -8.72
N THR A 620 -14.90 8.33 -7.72
CA THR A 620 -14.82 7.04 -7.02
C THR A 620 -16.17 6.65 -6.39
N VAL A 621 -16.79 7.57 -5.64
CA VAL A 621 -18.10 7.36 -5.01
C VAL A 621 -19.15 7.04 -6.08
N GLY A 622 -19.16 7.78 -7.20
CA GLY A 622 -20.05 7.53 -8.33
C GLY A 622 -19.83 6.18 -9.02
N LEU A 623 -18.58 5.75 -9.17
CA LEU A 623 -18.23 4.44 -9.74
C LEU A 623 -18.66 3.28 -8.82
N ILE A 624 -18.56 3.45 -7.50
CA ILE A 624 -18.92 2.41 -6.53
C ILE A 624 -20.43 2.35 -6.29
N PHE A 625 -21.15 3.46 -6.42
CA PHE A 625 -22.60 3.55 -6.24
C PHE A 625 -23.38 2.36 -6.83
N PRO A 626 -23.30 2.06 -8.15
CA PRO A 626 -24.10 0.98 -8.72
C PRO A 626 -23.68 -0.41 -8.21
N LEU A 627 -22.38 -0.62 -7.93
CA LEU A 627 -21.87 -1.88 -7.41
C LEU A 627 -22.32 -2.10 -5.96
N GLY A 628 -22.04 -1.16 -5.06
CA GLY A 628 -22.43 -1.24 -3.66
C GLY A 628 -23.95 -1.36 -3.52
N PHE A 629 -24.72 -0.58 -4.27
CA PHE A 629 -26.18 -0.64 -4.24
C PHE A 629 -26.72 -2.03 -4.62
N LEU A 630 -26.20 -2.66 -5.68
CA LEU A 630 -26.60 -4.01 -6.08
C LEU A 630 -26.09 -5.06 -5.09
N MET A 631 -24.86 -4.94 -4.59
CA MET A 631 -24.25 -5.88 -3.64
C MET A 631 -24.94 -5.90 -2.27
N GLY A 632 -25.62 -4.81 -1.89
CA GLY A 632 -26.39 -4.71 -0.66
C GLY A 632 -27.73 -5.46 -0.64
N MET A 633 -28.28 -5.83 -1.80
CA MET A 633 -29.60 -6.46 -1.91
C MET A 633 -29.63 -7.98 -1.68
N PRO A 634 -28.66 -8.79 -2.17
CA PRO A 634 -28.72 -10.24 -2.09
C PRO A 634 -28.85 -10.78 -0.66
N PHE A 635 -28.07 -10.24 0.28
CA PHE A 635 -28.09 -10.70 1.67
C PHE A 635 -29.49 -10.62 2.33
N PRO A 636 -30.15 -9.45 2.41
CA PRO A 636 -31.50 -9.37 3.00
C PRO A 636 -32.55 -10.15 2.21
N LEU A 637 -32.46 -10.21 0.87
CA LEU A 637 -33.35 -11.03 0.04
C LEU A 637 -33.21 -12.52 0.36
N GLY A 638 -31.98 -13.01 0.50
CA GLY A 638 -31.69 -14.39 0.89
C GLY A 638 -32.25 -14.74 2.27
N ILE A 639 -32.12 -13.84 3.25
CA ILE A 639 -32.67 -14.07 4.60
C ILE A 639 -34.20 -14.12 4.58
N ARG A 640 -34.87 -13.23 3.85
CA ARG A 640 -36.34 -13.27 3.71
C ARG A 640 -36.81 -14.52 2.95
N LEU A 641 -36.08 -14.92 1.91
CA LEU A 641 -36.34 -16.17 1.20
C LEU A 641 -36.26 -17.36 2.16
N VAL A 642 -35.21 -17.47 2.98
CA VAL A 642 -35.08 -18.53 4.00
C VAL A 642 -36.17 -18.46 5.07
N SER A 643 -36.56 -17.26 5.51
CA SER A 643 -37.67 -17.06 6.46
C SER A 643 -39.01 -17.57 5.91
N SER A 644 -39.23 -17.46 4.60
CA SER A 644 -40.48 -17.88 3.93
C SER A 644 -40.62 -19.39 3.71
N ILE A 645 -39.53 -20.16 3.87
CA ILE A 645 -39.51 -21.60 3.63
C ILE A 645 -40.18 -22.38 4.76
N ASP A 646 -40.93 -23.43 4.39
CA ASP A 646 -41.51 -24.43 5.29
C ASP A 646 -42.23 -23.81 6.51
N GLN A 647 -43.09 -22.81 6.25
CA GLN A 647 -43.85 -22.05 7.27
C GLN A 647 -42.96 -21.44 8.38
N GLY A 648 -41.77 -20.96 8.04
CA GLY A 648 -40.87 -20.31 8.99
C GLY A 648 -39.93 -21.24 9.75
N LYS A 649 -39.92 -22.55 9.45
CA LYS A 649 -38.94 -23.51 9.98
C LYS A 649 -37.50 -23.16 9.57
N GLY A 650 -37.32 -22.43 8.46
CA GLY A 650 -36.01 -21.94 8.01
C GLY A 650 -35.34 -20.91 8.94
N LYS A 651 -36.09 -20.30 9.88
CA LYS A 651 -35.53 -19.28 10.81
C LYS A 651 -34.41 -19.81 11.70
N GLY A 652 -34.39 -21.11 12.00
CA GLY A 652 -33.32 -21.75 12.76
C GLY A 652 -31.96 -21.77 12.03
N LEU A 653 -31.96 -21.62 10.69
CA LEU A 653 -30.75 -21.63 9.86
C LEU A 653 -30.10 -20.25 9.74
N ILE A 654 -30.82 -19.16 10.02
CA ILE A 654 -30.35 -17.78 9.80
C ILE A 654 -29.03 -17.46 10.52
N PRO A 655 -28.84 -17.75 11.82
CA PRO A 655 -27.56 -17.50 12.49
C PRO A 655 -26.39 -18.23 11.82
N TRP A 656 -26.66 -19.43 11.30
CA TRP A 656 -25.66 -20.25 10.64
C TRP A 656 -25.27 -19.69 9.27
N LEU A 657 -26.25 -19.23 8.48
CA LEU A 657 -26.02 -18.58 7.19
C LEU A 657 -25.26 -17.25 7.33
N TRP A 658 -25.57 -16.46 8.38
CA TRP A 658 -24.81 -15.26 8.72
C TRP A 658 -23.36 -15.57 9.09
N ALA A 659 -23.16 -16.62 9.91
CA ALA A 659 -21.82 -17.08 10.25
C ALA A 659 -21.04 -17.53 9.01
N THR A 660 -21.65 -18.32 8.11
CA THR A 660 -21.03 -18.73 6.86
C THR A 660 -20.60 -17.53 6.01
N ASN A 661 -21.48 -16.54 5.81
CA ASN A 661 -21.13 -15.30 5.11
C ASN A 661 -19.93 -14.59 5.75
N SER A 662 -19.94 -14.46 7.08
CA SER A 662 -18.90 -13.74 7.83
C SER A 662 -17.54 -14.44 7.78
N PHE A 663 -17.50 -15.76 7.97
CA PHE A 663 -16.26 -16.55 7.89
C PHE A 663 -15.70 -16.60 6.46
N CYS A 664 -16.56 -16.74 5.46
CA CYS A 664 -16.17 -16.63 4.06
C CYS A 664 -15.59 -15.25 3.73
N SER A 665 -16.13 -14.17 4.31
CA SER A 665 -15.58 -12.82 4.16
C SER A 665 -14.15 -12.72 4.69
N ILE A 666 -13.84 -13.34 5.84
CA ILE A 666 -12.48 -13.40 6.42
C ILE A 666 -11.52 -14.17 5.50
N ILE A 667 -11.96 -15.31 4.94
CA ILE A 667 -11.15 -16.08 3.98
C ILE A 667 -10.87 -15.23 2.74
N ALA A 668 -11.90 -14.57 2.20
CA ALA A 668 -11.78 -13.71 1.04
C ALA A 668 -10.86 -12.51 1.28
N SER A 669 -10.82 -11.96 2.50
CA SER A 669 -9.97 -10.80 2.74
C SER A 669 -8.48 -11.10 2.59
N VAL A 670 -8.07 -12.29 3.01
CA VAL A 670 -6.67 -12.74 2.86
C VAL A 670 -6.44 -13.29 1.45
N SER A 671 -7.38 -14.05 0.88
CA SER A 671 -7.21 -14.60 -0.47
C SER A 671 -7.22 -13.53 -1.56
N ALA A 672 -7.94 -12.42 -1.40
CA ALA A 672 -7.93 -11.31 -2.35
C ALA A 672 -6.50 -10.81 -2.58
N VAL A 673 -5.77 -10.57 -1.49
CA VAL A 673 -4.37 -10.11 -1.52
C VAL A 673 -3.47 -11.18 -2.12
N ILE A 674 -3.62 -12.45 -1.72
CA ILE A 674 -2.81 -13.56 -2.26
C ILE A 674 -3.03 -13.73 -3.77
N ILE A 675 -4.28 -13.69 -4.24
CA ILE A 675 -4.62 -13.84 -5.65
C ILE A 675 -4.12 -12.64 -6.45
N ALA A 676 -4.28 -11.41 -5.92
CA ALA A 676 -3.73 -10.21 -6.54
C ALA A 676 -2.20 -10.29 -6.66
N LEU A 677 -1.53 -10.81 -5.63
CA LEU A 677 -0.08 -10.94 -5.58
C LEU A 677 0.48 -11.88 -6.65
N PHE A 678 -0.23 -12.95 -7.05
CA PHE A 678 0.24 -13.87 -8.10
C PHE A 678 -0.33 -13.62 -9.49
N PHE A 679 -1.60 -13.19 -9.56
CA PHE A 679 -2.37 -13.17 -10.80
C PHE A 679 -2.91 -11.77 -11.13
N GLY A 680 -2.76 -10.82 -10.22
CA GLY A 680 -3.21 -9.43 -10.36
C GLY A 680 -4.71 -9.21 -10.15
N PHE A 681 -5.10 -7.94 -10.09
CA PHE A 681 -6.45 -7.50 -9.72
C PHE A 681 -7.53 -7.94 -10.72
N LYS A 682 -7.22 -8.04 -12.02
CA LYS A 682 -8.17 -8.54 -13.04
C LYS A 682 -8.68 -9.94 -12.71
N VAL A 683 -7.79 -10.84 -12.26
CA VAL A 683 -8.17 -12.22 -11.92
C VAL A 683 -9.03 -12.26 -10.65
N VAL A 684 -8.74 -11.41 -9.66
CA VAL A 684 -9.59 -11.26 -8.47
C VAL A 684 -11.02 -10.85 -8.87
N ALA A 685 -11.15 -9.89 -9.78
CA ALA A 685 -12.47 -9.43 -10.26
C ALA A 685 -13.22 -10.53 -11.04
N TYR A 686 -12.56 -11.26 -11.94
CA TYR A 686 -13.18 -12.38 -12.66
C TYR A 686 -13.60 -13.51 -11.72
N LEU A 687 -12.78 -13.80 -10.70
CA LEU A 687 -13.12 -14.80 -9.69
C LEU A 687 -14.35 -14.37 -8.88
N ALA A 688 -14.46 -13.10 -8.51
CA ALA A 688 -15.64 -12.58 -7.82
C ALA A 688 -16.91 -12.73 -8.69
N VAL A 689 -16.84 -12.40 -9.98
CA VAL A 689 -17.95 -12.62 -10.94
C VAL A 689 -18.36 -14.09 -10.96
N PHE A 690 -17.39 -15.00 -11.09
CA PHE A 690 -17.64 -16.44 -11.07
C PHE A 690 -18.31 -16.90 -9.77
N ILE A 691 -17.84 -16.43 -8.62
CA ILE A 691 -18.37 -16.77 -7.29
C ILE A 691 -19.84 -16.31 -7.15
N TYR A 692 -20.17 -15.08 -7.56
CA TYR A 692 -21.54 -14.58 -7.51
C TYR A 692 -22.49 -15.42 -8.39
N LEU A 693 -22.06 -15.75 -9.61
CA LEU A 693 -22.84 -16.61 -10.51
C LEU A 693 -23.03 -18.01 -9.93
N LEU A 694 -21.97 -18.62 -9.38
CA LEU A 694 -22.03 -19.93 -8.76
C LEU A 694 -23.00 -19.95 -7.57
N GLY A 695 -22.95 -18.94 -6.70
CA GLY A 695 -23.88 -18.78 -5.59
C GLY A 695 -25.34 -18.71 -6.06
N PHE A 696 -25.60 -17.95 -7.12
CA PHE A 696 -26.94 -17.83 -7.72
C PHE A 696 -27.44 -19.16 -8.32
N PHE A 697 -26.63 -19.84 -9.14
CA PHE A 697 -27.02 -21.10 -9.77
C PHE A 697 -27.31 -22.18 -8.75
N LYS A 698 -26.52 -22.26 -7.67
CA LYS A 698 -26.77 -23.20 -6.58
C LYS A 698 -28.08 -22.90 -5.87
N LEU A 699 -28.38 -21.62 -5.59
CA LEU A 699 -29.66 -21.21 -5.01
C LEU A 699 -30.85 -21.63 -5.88
N GLN A 700 -30.77 -21.40 -7.20
CA GLN A 700 -31.83 -21.77 -8.14
C GLN A 700 -32.05 -23.29 -8.21
N SER A 701 -30.97 -24.07 -8.23
CA SER A 701 -31.03 -25.54 -8.23
C SER A 701 -31.55 -26.13 -6.93
N GLY A 702 -31.41 -25.42 -5.81
CA GLY A 702 -31.87 -25.87 -4.50
C GLY A 702 -33.29 -25.46 -4.12
N HIS A 703 -33.89 -24.58 -4.91
CA HIS A 703 -35.28 -24.12 -4.72
C HIS A 703 -36.28 -24.90 -5.58
N LYS A 704 -35.86 -25.38 -6.75
CA LYS A 704 -36.56 -26.45 -7.48
C LYS A 704 -36.47 -27.73 -6.68
#